data_AF-A0A182MVM3-F1
#
_entry.id   AF-A0A182MVM3-F1
#
_cell.length_a   1.000
_cell.length_b   1.000
_cell.length_c   1.000
_cell.angle_alpha   90.00
_cell.angle_beta   90.00
_cell.angle_gamma   90.00
#
_symmetry.space_group_name_H-M   'P 1'
#
loop_
_entity.id
_entity.type
_entity.pdbx_description
1 polymer ?
#
loop_
_entity_poly.entity_id
_entity_poly.type
_entity_poly.pdbx_seq_one_letter_code
_entity_poly.pdbx_strand_id
1 'polypeptide(L)'
;MALGMKQIHAKIEMQLRSEDVVRAYIDRIREVNPLINAVVEERFGAAIEEARKADVLISETQPLWLIKNYPLLGVPFTVKESCSLRGAPITGGSLARKGVRAIVDGDAVAHLKAAGCIPLLVSNTPEYCLNWESYNHLTGRTLNPYDNRRTAGGSSGGEGALLGAGASLFGVGSDVAGSIRVPAHFNGIFGHKPTAGAISIDGHFPMSTDEKFSRLLTVGPMARYAKDLPTLLHIMAGPNAARLRLDESVHTKDIRILYAEDMGFNPGHIPVDDDIKMALYRAVQYFKGHGLVTERAEFDHMAEGMELAFSVLQSLKDVPSIFHNADNPKATPSLIMELARCAIGQSKYSLAGIMFYVIFGLKNFFSAEGLENYLELAAALRKQMIETLGTDGVFFFPTYPTSAIRHYESFGHIMGVGYTMLFNSLGLPATHVPLGFDRNGLPIGIQVVAAPYQDRLGLCIARELEAAFAPAKFVSCIVELTVAQSKSGRSKNDAAAANHTPGVRFVLAGITITIKRNCAQLTIVAMELLLKLVALVLRVVNIALAPILAWFGGPARTDPFPVIQNELLRVPATELAEKIRQGKIRSVDVVRAYVLRIREVNPLINAVVEERFEDALAEAAEADERVAACGADEQALKDLGRTQPLLGVPITVKESCSVKGLSLSGGVVRRQNLTAEEDGVAVGYLRKAGAIPLLVSNTPEYCMAFESYNNVTGRTLNPYDPRRTSAGSSGGEGALIGAGASVCGVGSDLGGSIRIPALFCGIFGHKPSAGIVSIKGHMPVCTDDHFDQYLSLGPMCRYAKDLPLLLEIMSGPNVTKLGLGEPINVDKLKIYYPQKLDLTVNAVPIAPEIRESLRSALKYFQNKGTYTEPLNFRYFCDSMQIASTSLQTLKNVPSVFASQQPNLLWELVKVILRQSEHTFATIFMYLLSASKATVNEKNRTRYLRMGDELKQEFTNKLGTDGVFLMPSFPKPALRHYESFGHVTGFMYTMIINALGFPATQVPLGFNRDGLPVGIQVVAGPNQDRLCLAVAQELEKAFGGWQSPK
;
A
#
# COMPACT_ATOMS: atom_id res chain seq x y z
N MET A 1 45.88 5.03 5.99
CA MET A 1 46.83 5.20 4.86
C MET A 1 46.53 4.27 3.67
N ALA A 2 46.56 2.93 3.83
CA ALA A 2 46.50 1.99 2.70
C ALA A 2 45.29 2.12 1.74
N LEU A 3 44.13 2.60 2.20
CA LEU A 3 42.98 2.86 1.31
C LEU A 3 43.19 4.11 0.44
N GLY A 4 43.72 5.19 1.00
CA GLY A 4 44.06 6.42 0.28
C GLY A 4 45.21 6.23 -0.73
N MET A 5 46.16 5.35 -0.40
CA MET A 5 47.14 4.84 -1.38
C MET A 5 46.41 4.27 -2.60
N LYS A 6 45.47 3.34 -2.41
CA LYS A 6 44.74 2.72 -3.52
C LYS A 6 43.84 3.70 -4.27
N GLN A 7 43.20 4.67 -3.62
CA GLN A 7 42.31 5.62 -4.31
C GLN A 7 43.08 6.62 -5.19
N ILE A 8 44.19 7.19 -4.70
CA ILE A 8 45.02 8.12 -5.50
C ILE A 8 45.79 7.35 -6.57
N HIS A 9 46.32 6.16 -6.27
CA HIS A 9 46.99 5.32 -7.26
C HIS A 9 46.02 4.88 -8.37
N ALA A 10 44.83 4.39 -8.04
CA ALA A 10 43.82 4.03 -9.03
C ALA A 10 43.35 5.22 -9.87
N LYS A 11 43.23 6.44 -9.31
CA LYS A 11 42.97 7.65 -10.13
C LYS A 11 44.07 7.88 -11.17
N ILE A 12 45.35 7.69 -10.79
CA ILE A 12 46.50 7.86 -11.68
C ILE A 12 46.55 6.73 -12.73
N GLU A 13 46.36 5.48 -12.32
CA GLU A 13 46.36 4.30 -13.21
C GLU A 13 45.19 4.32 -14.21
N MET A 14 44.01 4.77 -13.79
CA MET A 14 42.80 4.85 -14.63
C MET A 14 42.62 6.21 -15.33
N GLN A 15 43.55 7.15 -15.15
CA GLN A 15 43.47 8.54 -15.63
C GLN A 15 42.16 9.28 -15.23
N LEU A 16 41.56 8.90 -14.09
CA LEU A 16 40.28 9.43 -13.63
C LEU A 16 40.44 10.78 -12.92
N ARG A 17 39.98 11.85 -13.58
CA ARG A 17 39.94 13.19 -13.01
C ARG A 17 38.89 13.33 -11.92
N SER A 18 39.21 14.14 -10.92
CA SER A 18 38.30 14.52 -9.82
C SER A 18 37.14 15.37 -10.34
N GLU A 19 37.37 16.25 -11.33
CA GLU A 19 36.29 17.01 -11.96
C GLU A 19 35.21 16.09 -12.57
N ASP A 20 35.62 15.02 -13.25
CA ASP A 20 34.70 14.10 -13.93
C ASP A 20 33.92 13.24 -12.91
N VAL A 21 34.60 12.78 -11.85
CA VAL A 21 33.94 12.07 -10.73
C VAL A 21 32.93 12.98 -10.02
N VAL A 22 33.29 14.23 -9.74
CA VAL A 22 32.38 15.21 -9.11
C VAL A 22 31.18 15.51 -10.01
N ARG A 23 31.39 15.68 -11.32
CA ARG A 23 30.30 15.87 -12.30
C ARG A 23 29.34 14.68 -12.34
N ALA A 24 29.85 13.45 -12.41
CA ALA A 24 29.01 12.25 -12.43
C ALA A 24 28.07 12.16 -11.21
N TYR A 25 28.56 12.52 -10.02
CA TYR A 25 27.70 12.60 -8.83
C TYR A 25 26.71 13.78 -8.88
N ILE A 26 27.13 14.97 -9.32
CA ILE A 26 26.23 16.12 -9.50
C ILE A 26 25.07 15.79 -10.44
N ASP A 27 25.35 15.15 -11.57
CA ASP A 27 24.31 14.82 -12.56
C ASP A 27 23.40 13.68 -12.08
N ARG A 28 23.92 12.70 -11.33
CA ARG A 28 23.09 11.71 -10.62
C ARG A 28 22.21 12.35 -9.54
N ILE A 29 22.70 13.35 -8.81
CA ILE A 29 21.89 14.09 -7.83
C ILE A 29 20.78 14.88 -8.53
N ARG A 30 21.06 15.51 -9.68
CA ARG A 30 20.05 16.21 -10.50
C ARG A 30 18.97 15.27 -11.03
N GLU A 31 19.34 14.05 -11.41
CA GLU A 31 18.42 13.00 -11.86
C GLU A 31 17.48 12.56 -10.73
N VAL A 32 18.02 12.21 -9.55
CA VAL A 32 17.21 11.55 -8.50
C VAL A 32 16.58 12.51 -7.49
N ASN A 33 17.17 13.69 -7.22
CA ASN A 33 16.63 14.59 -6.19
C ASN A 33 15.19 15.07 -6.45
N PRO A 34 14.72 15.28 -7.70
CA PRO A 34 13.30 15.50 -7.97
C PRO A 34 12.38 14.35 -7.53
N LEU A 35 12.90 13.13 -7.42
CA LEU A 35 12.17 11.91 -7.03
C LEU A 35 12.27 11.60 -5.53
N ILE A 36 13.37 12.00 -4.86
CA ILE A 36 13.61 11.70 -3.43
C ILE A 36 13.56 12.91 -2.50
N ASN A 37 13.69 14.14 -3.01
CA ASN A 37 13.72 15.41 -2.25
C ASN A 37 14.61 15.33 -0.98
N ALA A 38 15.89 15.09 -1.20
CA ALA A 38 16.89 14.82 -0.16
C ALA A 38 17.89 15.97 0.06
N VAL A 39 17.93 16.97 -0.83
CA VAL A 39 18.88 18.10 -0.80
C VAL A 39 18.24 19.36 -0.23
N VAL A 40 18.92 20.05 0.69
CA VAL A 40 18.51 21.35 1.25
C VAL A 40 19.14 22.50 0.47
N GLU A 41 20.46 22.43 0.23
CA GLU A 41 21.20 23.42 -0.57
C GLU A 41 22.43 22.77 -1.21
N GLU A 42 22.70 23.09 -2.48
CA GLU A 42 23.84 22.59 -3.25
C GLU A 42 25.02 23.56 -3.29
N ARG A 43 26.22 23.04 -3.54
CA ARG A 43 27.44 23.83 -3.78
C ARG A 43 28.24 23.33 -4.98
N PHE A 44 27.56 22.79 -5.99
CA PHE A 44 28.10 22.14 -7.19
C PHE A 44 29.14 22.99 -7.92
N GLY A 45 28.91 24.30 -8.05
CA GLY A 45 29.86 25.23 -8.67
C GLY A 45 31.20 25.31 -7.91
N ALA A 46 31.15 25.36 -6.57
CA ALA A 46 32.35 25.35 -5.72
C ALA A 46 33.01 23.96 -5.71
N ALA A 47 32.22 22.88 -5.70
CA ALA A 47 32.72 21.51 -5.74
C ALA A 47 33.49 21.19 -7.03
N ILE A 48 33.02 21.65 -8.20
CA ILE A 48 33.74 21.52 -9.48
C ILE A 48 35.07 22.27 -9.45
N GLU A 49 35.11 23.45 -8.84
CA GLU A 49 36.31 24.28 -8.74
C GLU A 49 37.34 23.71 -7.74
N GLU A 50 36.87 23.13 -6.63
CA GLU A 50 37.70 22.34 -5.71
C GLU A 50 38.25 21.07 -6.39
N ALA A 51 37.46 20.44 -7.27
CA ALA A 51 37.87 19.26 -8.02
C ALA A 51 38.97 19.55 -9.04
N ARG A 52 38.90 20.70 -9.73
CA ARG A 52 39.97 21.18 -10.61
C ARG A 52 41.26 21.46 -9.85
N LYS A 53 41.17 22.06 -8.67
CA LYS A 53 42.33 22.29 -7.80
C LYS A 53 42.94 20.98 -7.31
N ALA A 54 42.13 19.98 -7.01
CA ALA A 54 42.60 18.62 -6.73
C ALA A 54 43.32 18.00 -7.94
N ASP A 55 42.79 18.15 -9.16
CA ASP A 55 43.43 17.63 -10.38
C ASP A 55 44.78 18.29 -10.67
N VAL A 56 44.87 19.62 -10.58
CA VAL A 56 46.15 20.36 -10.73
C VAL A 56 47.16 19.89 -9.69
N LEU A 57 46.75 19.81 -8.42
CA LEU A 57 47.61 19.34 -7.32
C LEU A 57 48.09 17.89 -7.54
N ILE A 58 47.26 17.01 -8.12
CA ILE A 58 47.63 15.65 -8.52
C ILE A 58 48.66 15.64 -9.66
N SER A 59 48.56 16.58 -10.63
CA SER A 59 49.51 16.67 -11.74
C SER A 59 50.86 17.29 -11.37
N GLU A 60 50.91 18.19 -10.39
CA GLU A 60 52.11 18.94 -10.01
C GLU A 60 52.90 18.32 -8.83
N THR A 61 52.31 17.38 -8.08
CA THR A 61 52.88 16.91 -6.81
C THR A 61 53.15 15.40 -6.80
N GLN A 62 54.23 14.97 -6.13
CA GLN A 62 54.56 13.55 -5.97
C GLN A 62 53.44 12.77 -5.27
N PRO A 63 52.92 11.65 -5.83
CA PRO A 63 51.78 10.91 -5.28
C PRO A 63 51.95 10.47 -3.82
N LEU A 64 53.17 10.09 -3.40
CA LEU A 64 53.45 9.68 -2.02
C LEU A 64 53.20 10.80 -1.01
N TRP A 65 53.46 12.05 -1.38
CA TRP A 65 53.19 13.22 -0.54
C TRP A 65 51.69 13.51 -0.47
N LEU A 66 50.98 13.40 -1.60
CA LEU A 66 49.52 13.57 -1.65
C LEU A 66 48.80 12.53 -0.80
N ILE A 67 49.18 11.26 -0.91
CA ILE A 67 48.67 10.15 -0.11
C ILE A 67 48.84 10.37 1.40
N LYS A 68 49.93 11.04 1.81
CA LYS A 68 50.22 11.31 3.23
C LYS A 68 49.37 12.46 3.80
N ASN A 69 49.14 13.53 3.03
CA ASN A 69 48.52 14.76 3.51
C ASN A 69 47.03 14.85 3.15
N TYR A 70 46.62 14.33 2.00
CA TYR A 70 45.27 14.37 1.44
C TYR A 70 44.80 12.96 1.03
N PRO A 71 44.62 12.01 1.97
CA PRO A 71 44.37 10.61 1.66
C PRO A 71 43.04 10.32 0.90
N LEU A 72 42.15 11.30 0.76
CA LEU A 72 40.89 11.20 0.00
C LEU A 72 40.76 12.38 -1.00
N LEU A 73 41.88 12.80 -1.61
CA LEU A 73 41.93 13.97 -2.50
C LEU A 73 40.95 13.89 -3.69
N GLY A 74 40.06 14.88 -3.75
CA GLY A 74 39.08 15.00 -4.83
C GLY A 74 38.01 13.91 -4.79
N VAL A 75 37.64 13.41 -3.61
CA VAL A 75 36.54 12.45 -3.41
C VAL A 75 35.27 13.21 -2.98
N PRO A 76 34.15 13.09 -3.70
CA PRO A 76 32.91 13.76 -3.35
C PRO A 76 32.18 13.12 -2.15
N PHE A 77 31.52 13.94 -1.34
CA PHE A 77 30.68 13.48 -0.23
C PHE A 77 29.50 14.43 0.08
N THR A 78 28.60 13.97 0.94
CA THR A 78 27.39 14.71 1.36
C THR A 78 27.35 14.91 2.88
N VAL A 79 26.67 15.97 3.33
CA VAL A 79 26.63 16.38 4.75
C VAL A 79 25.20 16.64 5.18
N LYS A 80 24.71 15.99 6.25
CA LYS A 80 23.41 16.29 6.85
C LYS A 80 23.36 17.75 7.34
N GLU A 81 22.27 18.48 7.10
CA GLU A 81 22.12 19.90 7.48
C GLU A 81 22.39 20.20 8.98
N SER A 82 22.20 19.21 9.86
CA SER A 82 22.52 19.32 11.29
C SER A 82 24.02 19.30 11.61
N CYS A 83 24.89 19.00 10.65
CA CYS A 83 26.33 18.94 10.79
C CYS A 83 26.95 20.09 9.99
N SER A 84 27.53 21.09 10.68
CA SER A 84 27.97 22.34 10.05
C SER A 84 28.88 22.13 8.84
N LEU A 85 28.45 22.65 7.68
CA LEU A 85 29.26 22.87 6.49
C LEU A 85 29.35 24.38 6.25
N ARG A 86 30.56 24.95 6.25
CA ARG A 86 30.75 26.41 6.28
C ARG A 86 30.07 27.11 5.11
N GLY A 87 29.21 28.08 5.42
CA GLY A 87 28.41 28.86 4.49
C GLY A 87 27.04 28.25 4.15
N ALA A 88 26.83 26.95 4.36
CA ALA A 88 25.55 26.28 4.11
C ALA A 88 24.53 26.54 5.25
N PRO A 89 23.22 26.27 5.03
CA PRO A 89 22.20 26.33 6.07
C PRO A 89 22.51 25.41 7.27
N ILE A 90 22.16 25.86 8.47
CA ILE A 90 22.07 25.03 9.69
C ILE A 90 20.81 25.42 10.49
N THR A 91 19.68 25.41 9.79
CA THR A 91 18.36 25.68 10.36
C THR A 91 17.86 24.51 11.21
N GLY A 92 18.28 23.28 10.87
CA GLY A 92 17.71 22.06 11.45
C GLY A 92 16.24 21.92 11.06
N GLY A 93 15.92 22.15 9.79
CA GLY A 93 14.57 22.14 9.22
C GLY A 93 13.56 23.18 9.75
N SER A 94 13.88 23.99 10.77
CA SER A 94 12.88 24.82 11.45
C SER A 94 12.66 26.19 10.82
N LEU A 95 11.40 26.56 10.59
CA LEU A 95 11.01 27.87 10.05
C LEU A 95 11.51 29.04 10.92
N ALA A 96 11.60 28.87 12.24
CA ALA A 96 12.12 29.88 13.16
C ALA A 96 13.61 30.19 12.95
N ARG A 97 14.35 29.28 12.30
CA ARG A 97 15.79 29.40 12.02
C ARG A 97 16.08 29.63 10.52
N LYS A 98 15.06 29.96 9.72
CA LYS A 98 15.22 30.20 8.28
C LYS A 98 16.28 31.28 8.00
N GLY A 99 17.31 30.93 7.24
CA GLY A 99 18.43 31.82 6.90
C GLY A 99 19.65 31.73 7.82
N VAL A 100 19.58 30.97 8.93
CA VAL A 100 20.76 30.67 9.76
C VAL A 100 21.72 29.77 8.96
N ARG A 101 22.97 30.22 8.80
CA ARG A 101 24.05 29.53 8.07
C ARG A 101 25.24 29.25 9.00
N ALA A 102 25.96 28.16 8.75
CA ALA A 102 27.11 27.77 9.54
C ALA A 102 28.31 28.67 9.26
N ILE A 103 28.88 29.29 10.30
CA ILE A 103 30.02 30.21 10.18
C ILE A 103 31.38 29.49 10.04
N VAL A 104 31.44 28.23 10.49
CA VAL A 104 32.57 27.29 10.45
C VAL A 104 32.10 25.95 9.89
N ASP A 105 33.04 25.07 9.54
CA ASP A 105 32.74 23.65 9.39
C ASP A 105 32.74 22.98 10.77
N GLY A 106 31.91 21.97 11.00
CA GLY A 106 31.99 21.13 12.20
C GLY A 106 33.16 20.14 12.10
N ASP A 107 33.75 19.74 13.21
CA ASP A 107 35.06 19.04 13.26
C ASP A 107 35.16 17.86 12.28
N ALA A 108 34.17 16.97 12.27
CA ALA A 108 34.17 15.80 11.37
C ALA A 108 34.16 16.20 9.87
N VAL A 109 33.48 17.30 9.52
CA VAL A 109 33.44 17.86 8.17
C VAL A 109 34.75 18.58 7.85
N ALA A 110 35.32 19.30 8.82
CA ALA A 110 36.63 19.94 8.70
C ALA A 110 37.75 18.91 8.48
N HIS A 111 37.77 17.80 9.23
CA HIS A 111 38.73 16.71 9.05
C HIS A 111 38.61 16.05 7.67
N LEU A 112 37.39 15.80 7.18
CA LEU A 112 37.17 15.26 5.83
C LEU A 112 37.67 16.21 4.74
N LYS A 113 37.38 17.51 4.85
CA LYS A 113 37.89 18.53 3.92
C LYS A 113 39.42 18.65 3.98
N ALA A 114 40.01 18.59 5.18
CA ALA A 114 41.46 18.58 5.37
C ALA A 114 42.13 17.33 4.75
N ALA A 115 41.43 16.18 4.75
CA ALA A 115 41.86 14.97 4.06
C ALA A 115 41.67 15.02 2.52
N GLY A 116 41.16 16.12 1.97
CA GLY A 116 40.98 16.37 0.54
C GLY A 116 39.59 16.06 -0.03
N CYS A 117 38.60 15.73 0.80
CA CYS A 117 37.24 15.45 0.35
C CYS A 117 36.49 16.73 -0.06
N ILE A 118 35.58 16.60 -1.04
CA ILE A 118 34.81 17.71 -1.62
C ILE A 118 33.32 17.56 -1.25
N PRO A 119 32.75 18.42 -0.39
CA PRO A 119 31.32 18.34 -0.06
C PRO A 119 30.46 18.89 -1.20
N LEU A 120 29.47 18.13 -1.65
CA LEU A 120 28.61 18.51 -2.79
C LEU A 120 27.42 19.40 -2.42
N LEU A 121 26.88 19.23 -1.21
CA LEU A 121 25.61 19.81 -0.75
C LEU A 121 25.41 19.57 0.76
N VAL A 122 24.37 20.19 1.33
CA VAL A 122 23.74 19.75 2.59
C VAL A 122 22.42 19.01 2.35
N SER A 123 22.19 17.92 3.08
CA SER A 123 21.04 17.01 2.92
C SER A 123 20.02 17.12 4.06
N ASN A 124 18.79 16.68 3.76
CA ASN A 124 17.61 16.97 4.55
C ASN A 124 17.53 16.18 5.87
N THR A 125 16.99 16.84 6.90
CA THR A 125 16.80 16.35 8.26
C THR A 125 15.41 16.77 8.76
N PRO A 126 14.71 16.02 9.63
CA PRO A 126 13.50 16.52 10.27
C PRO A 126 13.82 17.68 11.22
N GLU A 127 12.79 18.44 11.59
CA GLU A 127 12.91 19.62 12.43
C GLU A 127 13.61 19.31 13.77
N TYR A 128 14.68 20.05 14.08
CA TYR A 128 15.58 19.84 15.23
C TYR A 128 16.17 18.41 15.33
N CYS A 129 16.17 17.66 14.23
CA CYS A 129 16.44 16.21 14.19
C CYS A 129 15.43 15.34 14.96
N LEU A 130 14.27 15.89 15.35
CA LEU A 130 13.25 15.24 16.18
C LEU A 130 12.20 14.49 15.32
N ASN A 131 12.66 13.54 14.50
CA ASN A 131 11.81 12.52 13.86
C ASN A 131 12.62 11.36 13.26
N TRP A 132 11.95 10.22 13.05
CA TRP A 132 12.42 9.06 12.28
C TRP A 132 11.88 9.04 10.84
N GLU A 133 11.28 10.15 10.42
CA GLU A 133 10.95 10.47 9.05
C GLU A 133 11.44 11.88 8.73
N SER A 134 12.30 12.01 7.72
CA SER A 134 12.96 13.27 7.37
C SER A 134 12.00 14.22 6.63
N TYR A 135 11.16 14.90 7.42
CA TYR A 135 10.21 15.92 6.99
C TYR A 135 10.33 17.17 7.86
N ASN A 136 10.34 18.33 7.21
CA ASN A 136 10.25 19.65 7.84
C ASN A 136 9.51 20.65 6.92
N HIS A 137 9.25 21.87 7.42
CA HIS A 137 8.50 22.90 6.70
C HIS A 137 9.34 23.77 5.74
N LEU A 138 10.67 23.65 5.73
CA LEU A 138 11.58 24.41 4.86
C LEU A 138 11.87 23.68 3.54
N THR A 139 12.24 22.40 3.64
CA THR A 139 12.66 21.54 2.52
C THR A 139 11.55 20.55 2.13
N GLY A 140 10.55 20.35 3.01
CA GLY A 140 9.55 19.31 2.85
C GLY A 140 10.07 17.94 3.30
N ARG A 141 9.55 16.89 2.64
CA ARG A 141 9.75 15.48 2.97
C ARG A 141 10.76 14.84 2.04
N THR A 142 11.64 14.00 2.58
CA THR A 142 12.48 13.06 1.82
C THR A 142 11.79 11.70 1.66
N LEU A 143 11.83 11.16 0.45
CA LEU A 143 11.21 9.88 0.05
C LEU A 143 12.28 8.79 -0.09
N ASN A 144 11.89 7.54 0.17
CA ASN A 144 12.77 6.39 0.03
C ASN A 144 12.99 6.01 -1.46
N PRO A 145 14.22 5.73 -1.93
CA PRO A 145 14.51 5.45 -3.33
C PRO A 145 14.02 4.07 -3.83
N TYR A 146 13.66 3.14 -2.93
CA TYR A 146 13.11 1.82 -3.32
C TYR A 146 11.58 1.83 -3.42
N ASP A 147 10.90 2.67 -2.64
CA ASP A 147 9.45 2.86 -2.66
C ASP A 147 9.13 4.27 -2.13
N ASN A 148 8.78 5.20 -3.02
CA ASN A 148 8.53 6.60 -2.67
C ASN A 148 7.31 6.85 -1.76
N ARG A 149 6.59 5.78 -1.36
CA ARG A 149 5.54 5.80 -0.34
C ARG A 149 6.09 5.52 1.06
N ARG A 150 7.39 5.20 1.19
CA ARG A 150 8.10 4.86 2.44
C ARG A 150 9.03 5.98 2.90
N THR A 151 9.22 6.05 4.22
CA THR A 151 10.22 6.94 4.80
C THR A 151 11.64 6.52 4.41
N ALA A 152 12.50 7.49 4.08
CA ALA A 152 13.95 7.32 4.02
C ALA A 152 14.61 7.22 5.42
N GLY A 153 13.80 7.19 6.48
CA GLY A 153 14.24 7.22 7.86
C GLY A 153 14.49 8.63 8.37
N GLY A 154 15.00 8.72 9.59
CA GLY A 154 15.38 9.97 10.21
C GLY A 154 16.25 9.75 11.46
N SER A 155 17.00 10.74 11.91
CA SER A 155 17.05 12.09 11.33
C SER A 155 17.99 12.27 10.13
N SER A 156 18.88 11.31 9.82
CA SER A 156 19.80 11.41 8.66
C SER A 156 19.20 10.83 7.35
N GLY A 157 17.90 11.03 7.09
CA GLY A 157 17.23 10.42 5.94
C GLY A 157 17.61 11.02 4.59
N GLY A 158 18.05 12.29 4.54
CA GLY A 158 18.65 12.89 3.33
C GLY A 158 19.88 12.11 2.86
N GLU A 159 20.86 11.90 3.75
CA GLU A 159 22.03 11.04 3.49
C GLU A 159 21.62 9.62 3.10
N GLY A 160 20.66 9.03 3.82
CA GLY A 160 20.14 7.69 3.53
C GLY A 160 19.63 7.55 2.09
N ALA A 161 18.74 8.46 1.68
CA ALA A 161 18.15 8.44 0.34
C ALA A 161 19.18 8.74 -0.76
N LEU A 162 20.10 9.70 -0.56
CA LEU A 162 21.15 10.03 -1.52
C LEU A 162 22.11 8.86 -1.75
N LEU A 163 22.52 8.18 -0.68
CA LEU A 163 23.41 7.01 -0.77
C LEU A 163 22.69 5.82 -1.40
N GLY A 164 21.45 5.53 -0.98
CA GLY A 164 20.62 4.46 -1.55
C GLY A 164 20.27 4.66 -3.03
N ALA A 165 20.07 5.90 -3.47
CA ALA A 165 19.85 6.25 -4.88
C ALA A 165 21.14 6.27 -5.74
N GLY A 166 22.31 6.00 -5.15
CA GLY A 166 23.61 6.08 -5.83
C GLY A 166 24.14 7.51 -6.04
N ALA A 167 23.46 8.52 -5.52
CA ALA A 167 23.74 9.95 -5.70
C ALA A 167 24.80 10.53 -4.74
N SER A 168 25.28 9.72 -3.78
CA SER A 168 26.50 10.02 -3.01
C SER A 168 27.34 8.75 -2.83
N LEU A 169 28.64 8.91 -2.55
CA LEU A 169 29.55 7.81 -2.22
C LEU A 169 29.53 7.51 -0.73
N PHE A 170 29.66 8.57 0.09
CA PHE A 170 29.54 8.53 1.54
C PHE A 170 28.97 9.85 2.08
N GLY A 171 28.40 9.79 3.27
CA GLY A 171 27.67 10.86 3.93
C GLY A 171 28.06 11.07 5.39
N VAL A 172 27.97 12.30 5.88
CA VAL A 172 28.12 12.64 7.31
C VAL A 172 26.75 12.72 7.97
N GLY A 173 26.42 11.71 8.78
CA GLY A 173 25.18 11.66 9.56
C GLY A 173 25.39 11.93 11.05
N SER A 174 24.29 11.93 11.81
CA SER A 174 24.34 11.96 13.29
C SER A 174 23.25 11.09 13.93
N ASP A 175 23.56 10.50 15.08
CA ASP A 175 22.81 9.43 15.74
C ASP A 175 22.69 9.67 17.26
N VAL A 176 21.44 9.87 17.72
CA VAL A 176 21.00 9.96 19.13
C VAL A 176 20.09 8.79 19.52
N ALA A 177 19.32 8.30 18.55
CA ALA A 177 18.32 7.23 18.70
C ALA A 177 18.18 6.43 17.40
N GLY A 178 19.29 5.92 16.88
CA GLY A 178 19.34 5.22 15.59
C GLY A 178 19.39 6.12 14.36
N SER A 179 19.62 7.43 14.51
CA SER A 179 19.51 8.38 13.39
C SER A 179 20.59 8.27 12.30
N ILE A 180 21.61 7.41 12.43
CA ILE A 180 22.43 6.92 11.30
C ILE A 180 21.92 5.56 10.83
N ARG A 181 21.68 4.64 11.77
CA ARG A 181 21.42 3.22 11.49
C ARG A 181 20.02 2.94 10.90
N VAL A 182 18.98 3.64 11.33
CA VAL A 182 17.61 3.49 10.80
C VAL A 182 17.49 4.01 9.36
N PRO A 183 18.03 5.20 9.00
CA PRO A 183 18.22 5.56 7.59
C PRO A 183 19.07 4.55 6.81
N ALA A 184 20.15 4.02 7.39
CA ALA A 184 20.96 3.03 6.68
C ALA A 184 20.16 1.76 6.32
N HIS A 185 19.43 1.23 7.31
CA HIS A 185 18.53 0.07 7.17
C HIS A 185 17.42 0.29 6.14
N PHE A 186 16.72 1.43 6.19
CA PHE A 186 15.63 1.69 5.24
C PHE A 186 16.10 1.95 3.80
N ASN A 187 17.35 2.35 3.58
CA ASN A 187 17.88 2.65 2.23
C ASN A 187 18.93 1.62 1.74
N GLY A 188 19.14 0.51 2.46
CA GLY A 188 20.00 -0.59 2.00
C GLY A 188 21.49 -0.24 1.87
N ILE A 189 21.99 0.63 2.74
CA ILE A 189 23.38 1.11 2.78
C ILE A 189 24.02 0.77 4.13
N PHE A 190 25.33 0.97 4.28
CA PHE A 190 26.00 0.82 5.57
C PHE A 190 25.97 2.14 6.35
N GLY A 191 25.86 2.06 7.69
CA GLY A 191 25.87 3.24 8.55
C GLY A 191 26.43 2.91 9.93
N HIS A 192 27.45 3.64 10.37
CA HIS A 192 28.16 3.36 11.61
C HIS A 192 27.94 4.45 12.65
N LYS A 193 27.34 4.06 13.79
CA LYS A 193 27.36 4.85 15.01
C LYS A 193 28.64 4.51 15.79
N PRO A 194 29.61 5.44 15.92
CA PRO A 194 30.86 5.17 16.62
C PRO A 194 30.66 5.02 18.13
N THR A 195 31.72 4.62 18.82
CA THR A 195 31.85 4.73 20.27
C THR A 195 31.59 6.18 20.73
N ALA A 196 30.88 6.32 21.86
CA ALA A 196 30.60 7.61 22.48
C ALA A 196 31.89 8.44 22.74
N GLY A 197 31.90 9.69 22.27
CA GLY A 197 33.06 10.59 22.38
C GLY A 197 34.27 10.28 21.48
N ALA A 198 34.14 9.37 20.49
CA ALA A 198 35.23 9.05 19.57
C ALA A 198 35.31 9.98 18.34
N ILE A 199 34.19 10.56 17.91
CA ILE A 199 34.11 11.66 16.93
C ILE A 199 33.58 12.89 17.67
N SER A 200 34.15 14.06 17.40
CA SER A 200 33.67 15.35 17.95
C SER A 200 32.28 15.71 17.41
N ILE A 201 31.43 16.26 18.28
CA ILE A 201 30.10 16.75 17.93
C ILE A 201 30.07 18.27 17.70
N ASP A 202 31.22 18.95 17.75
CA ASP A 202 31.30 20.39 17.59
C ASP A 202 30.91 20.82 16.17
N GLY A 203 30.07 21.84 16.10
CA GLY A 203 29.36 22.25 14.89
C GLY A 203 28.08 21.46 14.57
N HIS A 204 27.60 20.56 15.45
CA HIS A 204 26.27 19.97 15.32
C HIS A 204 25.14 20.97 15.70
N PHE A 205 23.91 20.70 15.27
CA PHE A 205 22.69 21.34 15.76
C PHE A 205 21.50 20.35 15.79
N PRO A 206 20.74 20.21 16.89
CA PRO A 206 20.88 20.91 18.18
C PRO A 206 22.10 20.46 18.99
N MET A 207 22.47 21.26 19.98
CA MET A 207 23.54 21.04 20.95
C MET A 207 23.07 21.42 22.36
N SER A 208 23.56 20.71 23.38
CA SER A 208 23.40 21.06 24.80
C SER A 208 24.75 21.28 25.45
N THR A 209 24.78 22.08 26.52
CA THR A 209 25.93 22.29 27.40
C THR A 209 26.15 21.18 28.43
N ASP A 210 25.24 20.21 28.54
CA ASP A 210 25.41 19.03 29.40
C ASP A 210 26.42 18.05 28.79
N GLU A 211 27.52 17.76 29.51
CA GLU A 211 28.53 16.78 29.09
C GLU A 211 27.93 15.42 28.72
N LYS A 212 26.83 15.00 29.36
CA LYS A 212 26.11 13.77 29.02
C LYS A 212 25.65 13.73 27.56
N PHE A 213 25.32 14.89 26.97
CA PHE A 213 24.85 14.98 25.59
C PHE A 213 25.91 14.44 24.61
N SER A 214 27.19 14.70 24.86
CA SER A 214 28.33 14.16 24.10
C SER A 214 28.53 12.64 24.20
N ARG A 215 27.84 12.00 25.15
CA ARG A 215 27.87 10.54 25.35
C ARG A 215 26.72 9.83 24.63
N LEU A 216 25.65 10.57 24.29
CA LEU A 216 24.44 10.05 23.63
C LEU A 216 24.38 10.40 22.15
N LEU A 217 24.64 11.66 21.80
CA LEU A 217 24.80 12.12 20.43
C LEU A 217 26.17 11.67 19.89
N THR A 218 26.17 11.15 18.68
CA THR A 218 27.39 10.90 17.90
C THR A 218 27.23 11.42 16.47
N VAL A 219 28.33 11.92 15.88
CA VAL A 219 28.45 12.15 14.43
C VAL A 219 29.21 10.96 13.84
N GLY A 220 28.83 10.49 12.65
CA GLY A 220 29.41 9.25 12.10
C GLY A 220 29.15 9.04 10.60
N PRO A 221 29.92 8.13 9.96
CA PRO A 221 29.86 7.90 8.53
C PRO A 221 28.69 6.98 8.10
N MET A 222 28.11 7.32 6.96
CA MET A 222 27.20 6.49 6.17
C MET A 222 27.84 6.25 4.81
N ALA A 223 27.78 5.04 4.25
CA ALA A 223 28.48 4.69 3.01
C ALA A 223 27.78 3.58 2.24
N ARG A 224 27.98 3.55 0.91
CA ARG A 224 27.47 2.44 0.08
C ARG A 224 28.23 1.12 0.25
N TYR A 225 29.43 1.16 0.85
CA TYR A 225 30.29 -0.02 1.03
C TYR A 225 30.87 -0.07 2.45
N ALA A 226 30.94 -1.26 3.05
CA ALA A 226 31.51 -1.45 4.39
C ALA A 226 33.01 -1.18 4.43
N LYS A 227 33.74 -1.50 3.35
CA LYS A 227 35.19 -1.31 3.21
C LYS A 227 35.67 0.14 3.41
N ASP A 228 34.81 1.13 3.18
CA ASP A 228 35.17 2.55 3.23
C ASP A 228 35.04 3.12 4.66
N LEU A 229 34.11 2.57 5.46
CA LEU A 229 33.80 3.05 6.82
C LEU A 229 35.02 3.19 7.76
N PRO A 230 36.01 2.27 7.81
CA PRO A 230 37.17 2.43 8.69
C PRO A 230 38.03 3.66 8.35
N THR A 231 38.15 4.01 7.06
CA THR A 231 38.95 5.17 6.64
C THR A 231 38.21 6.48 6.95
N LEU A 232 36.89 6.51 6.74
CA LEU A 232 36.04 7.64 7.09
C LEU A 232 36.03 7.89 8.60
N LEU A 233 35.81 6.84 9.40
CA LEU A 233 35.83 6.89 10.86
C LEU A 233 37.18 7.39 11.40
N HIS A 234 38.29 6.87 10.87
CA HIS A 234 39.65 7.32 11.24
C HIS A 234 39.85 8.82 10.99
N ILE A 235 39.42 9.33 9.84
CA ILE A 235 39.55 10.75 9.49
C ILE A 235 38.63 11.61 10.36
N MET A 236 37.35 11.27 10.46
CA MET A 236 36.36 12.05 11.22
C MET A 236 36.72 12.17 12.71
N ALA A 237 37.34 11.13 13.30
CA ALA A 237 37.80 11.12 14.68
C ALA A 237 38.97 12.08 14.96
N GLY A 238 39.74 12.46 13.94
CA GLY A 238 40.87 13.41 14.06
C GLY A 238 41.84 13.03 15.20
N PRO A 239 42.09 13.91 16.18
CA PRO A 239 42.95 13.60 17.33
C PRO A 239 42.53 12.35 18.13
N ASN A 240 41.25 11.96 18.12
CA ASN A 240 40.78 10.76 18.82
C ASN A 240 41.03 9.45 18.05
N ALA A 241 41.47 9.49 16.79
CA ALA A 241 41.54 8.32 15.91
C ALA A 241 42.37 7.16 16.48
N ALA A 242 43.46 7.46 17.21
CA ALA A 242 44.30 6.46 17.86
C ALA A 242 43.55 5.62 18.92
N ARG A 243 42.49 6.16 19.53
CA ARG A 243 41.68 5.44 20.54
C ARG A 243 40.87 4.30 19.93
N LEU A 244 40.52 4.42 18.65
CA LEU A 244 39.73 3.44 17.90
C LEU A 244 40.56 2.28 17.34
N ARG A 245 41.90 2.44 17.27
CA ARG A 245 42.88 1.40 16.93
C ARG A 245 42.60 0.71 15.58
N LEU A 246 42.11 1.49 14.61
CA LEU A 246 41.67 1.03 13.28
C LEU A 246 42.82 0.56 12.37
N ASP A 247 44.05 0.72 12.86
CA ASP A 247 45.32 0.24 12.34
C ASP A 247 45.76 -1.12 12.89
N GLU A 248 45.16 -1.60 13.99
CA GLU A 248 45.34 -2.99 14.45
C GLU A 248 44.68 -3.96 13.46
N SER A 249 45.44 -4.96 13.00
CA SER A 249 44.89 -6.08 12.21
C SER A 249 43.88 -6.89 13.02
N VAL A 250 42.64 -6.95 12.54
CA VAL A 250 41.61 -7.86 13.05
C VAL A 250 41.49 -9.06 12.10
N HIS A 251 41.52 -10.27 12.64
CA HIS A 251 41.23 -11.49 11.88
C HIS A 251 39.85 -12.02 12.25
N THR A 252 38.99 -12.19 11.25
CA THR A 252 37.58 -12.60 11.41
C THR A 252 37.41 -13.89 12.20
N LYS A 253 38.31 -14.88 11.99
CA LYS A 253 38.36 -16.15 12.73
C LYS A 253 38.53 -16.02 14.25
N ASP A 254 39.04 -14.89 14.73
CA ASP A 254 39.33 -14.63 16.14
C ASP A 254 38.19 -13.84 16.81
N ILE A 255 37.04 -13.69 16.13
CA ILE A 255 35.85 -12.98 16.63
C ILE A 255 34.79 -13.98 17.11
N ARG A 256 34.23 -13.74 18.30
CA ARG A 256 33.03 -14.42 18.81
C ARG A 256 31.77 -13.66 18.39
N ILE A 257 30.74 -14.37 17.91
CA ILE A 257 29.47 -13.77 17.50
C ILE A 257 28.38 -14.17 18.48
N LEU A 258 27.93 -13.21 19.28
CA LEU A 258 26.74 -13.30 20.10
C LEU A 258 25.53 -12.81 19.28
N TYR A 259 24.32 -13.33 19.51
CA TYR A 259 23.12 -12.84 18.80
C TYR A 259 21.83 -12.97 19.62
N ALA A 260 20.83 -12.15 19.29
CA ALA A 260 19.44 -12.29 19.76
C ALA A 260 18.46 -11.81 18.69
N GLU A 261 17.25 -12.39 18.66
CA GLU A 261 16.26 -12.13 17.60
C GLU A 261 15.38 -10.90 17.85
N ASP A 262 15.20 -10.52 19.12
CA ASP A 262 14.44 -9.36 19.58
C ASP A 262 14.88 -8.95 21.00
N MET A 263 14.30 -7.88 21.55
CA MET A 263 14.66 -7.34 22.88
C MET A 263 14.05 -8.14 24.05
N GLY A 264 13.33 -9.25 23.78
CA GLY A 264 12.51 -9.93 24.77
C GLY A 264 11.11 -9.31 24.93
N PHE A 265 10.28 -9.98 25.74
CA PHE A 265 8.86 -9.66 25.87
C PHE A 265 8.60 -8.44 26.77
N ASN A 266 8.26 -7.32 26.13
CA ASN A 266 7.63 -6.15 26.75
C ASN A 266 6.38 -5.80 25.92
N PRO A 267 5.19 -5.55 26.52
CA PRO A 267 3.98 -5.19 25.77
C PRO A 267 4.10 -3.96 24.85
N GLY A 268 5.10 -3.10 25.06
CA GLY A 268 5.41 -1.98 24.16
C GLY A 268 6.25 -2.34 22.93
N HIS A 269 6.89 -3.52 22.89
CA HIS A 269 7.80 -3.89 21.81
C HIS A 269 7.06 -4.27 20.52
N ILE A 270 7.56 -3.73 19.40
CA ILE A 270 7.15 -4.14 18.05
C ILE A 270 7.87 -5.46 17.73
N PRO A 271 7.14 -6.53 17.34
CA PRO A 271 7.74 -7.78 16.89
C PRO A 271 8.66 -7.55 15.68
N VAL A 272 9.81 -8.22 15.67
CA VAL A 272 10.74 -8.18 14.52
C VAL A 272 10.21 -9.07 13.40
N ASP A 273 10.09 -8.52 12.19
CA ASP A 273 9.65 -9.21 10.98
C ASP A 273 10.46 -10.49 10.73
N ASP A 274 9.77 -11.57 10.35
CA ASP A 274 10.38 -12.88 10.10
C ASP A 274 11.51 -12.79 9.04
N ASP A 275 11.37 -11.92 8.04
CA ASP A 275 12.39 -11.71 6.99
C ASP A 275 13.71 -11.16 7.57
N ILE A 276 13.63 -10.32 8.61
CA ILE A 276 14.81 -9.78 9.34
C ILE A 276 15.40 -10.85 10.26
N LYS A 277 14.57 -11.65 10.95
CA LYS A 277 15.04 -12.81 11.73
C LYS A 277 15.76 -13.82 10.84
N MET A 278 15.25 -14.10 9.64
CA MET A 278 15.91 -14.95 8.64
C MET A 278 17.19 -14.31 8.05
N ALA A 279 17.28 -12.99 7.95
CA ALA A 279 18.54 -12.33 7.59
C ALA A 279 19.60 -12.50 8.69
N LEU A 280 19.23 -12.30 9.96
CA LEU A 280 20.09 -12.51 11.12
C LEU A 280 20.58 -13.96 11.20
N TYR A 281 19.67 -14.95 11.12
CA TYR A 281 20.05 -16.37 11.16
C TYR A 281 20.93 -16.79 9.99
N ARG A 282 20.75 -16.22 8.78
CA ARG A 282 21.66 -16.47 7.64
C ARG A 282 23.06 -15.95 7.91
N ALA A 283 23.20 -14.74 8.47
CA ALA A 283 24.49 -14.18 8.87
C ALA A 283 25.17 -15.04 9.95
N VAL A 284 24.42 -15.48 10.98
CA VAL A 284 24.93 -16.38 12.02
C VAL A 284 25.37 -17.73 11.43
N GLN A 285 24.55 -18.36 10.59
CA GLN A 285 24.89 -19.64 9.96
C GLN A 285 26.09 -19.55 9.00
N TYR A 286 26.26 -18.43 8.30
CA TYR A 286 27.44 -18.20 7.47
C TYR A 286 28.72 -18.27 8.31
N PHE A 287 28.82 -17.51 9.39
CA PHE A 287 30.01 -17.52 10.24
C PHE A 287 30.20 -18.84 11.00
N LYS A 288 29.12 -19.48 11.44
CA LYS A 288 29.15 -20.83 12.02
C LYS A 288 29.72 -21.87 11.04
N GLY A 289 29.32 -21.78 9.77
CA GLY A 289 29.86 -22.61 8.68
C GLY A 289 31.35 -22.36 8.37
N HIS A 290 31.88 -21.18 8.73
CA HIS A 290 33.30 -20.84 8.64
C HIS A 290 34.07 -21.09 9.95
N GLY A 291 33.46 -21.78 10.92
CA GLY A 291 34.12 -22.25 12.14
C GLY A 291 34.22 -21.23 13.28
N LEU A 292 33.54 -20.07 13.18
CA LEU A 292 33.50 -19.10 14.28
C LEU A 292 32.56 -19.58 15.40
N VAL A 293 32.84 -19.14 16.64
CA VAL A 293 31.96 -19.35 17.79
C VAL A 293 30.72 -18.46 17.62
N THR A 294 29.55 -19.09 17.49
CA THR A 294 28.26 -18.41 17.40
C THR A 294 27.34 -18.83 18.55
N GLU A 295 26.91 -17.88 19.38
CA GLU A 295 26.16 -18.13 20.62
C GLU A 295 24.93 -17.22 20.71
N ARG A 296 23.80 -17.74 21.20
CA ARG A 296 22.61 -16.93 21.47
C ARG A 296 22.78 -16.28 22.84
N ALA A 297 22.75 -14.95 22.90
CA ALA A 297 22.97 -14.19 24.12
C ALA A 297 21.66 -13.65 24.68
N GLU A 298 21.56 -13.68 26.01
CA GLU A 298 20.50 -13.02 26.78
C GLU A 298 21.19 -12.06 27.75
N PHE A 299 20.67 -10.83 27.85
CA PHE A 299 21.22 -9.77 28.69
C PHE A 299 20.15 -9.28 29.67
N ASP A 300 20.55 -9.03 30.91
CA ASP A 300 19.62 -8.63 31.98
C ASP A 300 19.04 -7.23 31.69
N HIS A 301 17.74 -7.07 31.94
CA HIS A 301 16.98 -5.84 31.69
C HIS A 301 16.94 -5.35 30.23
N MET A 302 17.24 -6.22 29.25
CA MET A 302 17.15 -5.87 27.83
C MET A 302 15.69 -5.66 27.36
N ALA A 303 14.70 -6.26 28.03
CA ALA A 303 13.28 -6.07 27.76
C ALA A 303 12.77 -4.68 28.19
N GLU A 304 13.47 -4.04 29.13
CA GLU A 304 13.29 -2.67 29.59
C GLU A 304 14.15 -1.67 28.78
N GLY A 305 14.75 -2.10 27.67
CA GLY A 305 15.70 -1.30 26.89
C GLY A 305 15.14 0.00 26.31
N MET A 306 13.81 0.15 26.20
CA MET A 306 13.15 1.42 25.88
C MET A 306 13.19 2.38 27.08
N GLU A 307 12.85 1.88 28.26
CA GLU A 307 12.78 2.59 29.53
C GLU A 307 14.19 3.03 29.99
N LEU A 308 15.17 2.13 29.90
CA LEU A 308 16.59 2.41 30.13
C LEU A 308 17.15 3.47 29.16
N ALA A 309 16.68 3.48 27.91
CA ALA A 309 17.11 4.47 26.94
C ALA A 309 16.47 5.84 27.21
N PHE A 310 15.19 5.87 27.60
CA PHE A 310 14.48 7.10 27.98
C PHE A 310 14.96 7.68 29.31
N SER A 311 15.39 6.89 30.29
CA SER A 311 15.92 7.39 31.57
C SER A 311 17.18 8.24 31.36
N VAL A 312 18.13 7.75 30.55
CA VAL A 312 19.35 8.48 30.16
C VAL A 312 18.97 9.79 29.44
N LEU A 313 17.99 9.74 28.52
CA LEU A 313 17.52 10.88 27.75
C LEU A 313 16.80 11.94 28.62
N GLN A 314 15.97 11.54 29.59
CA GLN A 314 15.34 12.45 30.57
C GLN A 314 16.35 13.03 31.55
N SER A 315 17.49 12.35 31.80
CA SER A 315 18.54 12.82 32.71
C SER A 315 19.39 13.99 32.17
N LEU A 316 19.18 14.38 30.90
CA LEU A 316 19.89 15.47 30.23
C LEU A 316 19.38 16.86 30.66
N LYS A 317 20.30 17.80 30.80
CA LYS A 317 20.01 19.23 30.98
C LYS A 317 20.13 20.00 29.67
N ASP A 318 19.57 21.20 29.66
CA ASP A 318 19.78 22.24 28.65
C ASP A 318 19.54 21.83 27.18
N VAL A 319 18.70 20.81 26.95
CA VAL A 319 18.31 20.34 25.62
C VAL A 319 17.46 21.42 24.91
N PRO A 320 17.84 21.88 23.69
CA PRO A 320 17.10 22.93 22.99
C PRO A 320 15.65 22.56 22.64
N SER A 321 14.71 23.42 23.05
CA SER A 321 13.29 23.31 22.67
C SER A 321 13.02 23.91 21.29
N ILE A 322 12.16 23.27 20.50
CA ILE A 322 11.61 23.85 19.26
C ILE A 322 10.78 25.12 19.51
N PHE A 323 10.21 25.27 20.70
CA PHE A 323 9.42 26.43 21.11
C PHE A 323 10.26 27.51 21.81
N HIS A 324 11.59 27.42 21.77
CA HIS A 324 12.46 28.44 22.34
C HIS A 324 12.33 29.77 21.56
N ASN A 325 11.83 30.80 22.23
CA ASN A 325 11.70 32.15 21.68
C ASN A 325 12.82 33.05 22.24
N ALA A 326 13.69 33.55 21.36
CA ALA A 326 14.81 34.40 21.74
C ALA A 326 14.37 35.76 22.33
N ASP A 327 13.29 36.35 21.81
CA ASP A 327 12.77 37.65 22.25
C ASP A 327 12.00 37.55 23.58
N ASN A 328 11.51 36.36 23.92
CA ASN A 328 10.88 36.08 25.21
C ASN A 328 11.09 34.61 25.63
N PRO A 329 12.18 34.30 26.34
CA PRO A 329 12.50 32.94 26.78
C PRO A 329 11.48 32.29 27.75
N LYS A 330 10.49 33.05 28.24
CA LYS A 330 9.39 32.56 29.10
C LYS A 330 8.08 32.31 28.33
N ALA A 331 8.00 32.66 27.05
CA ALA A 331 6.80 32.49 26.24
C ALA A 331 6.67 31.08 25.66
N THR A 332 6.07 30.16 26.42
CA THR A 332 5.62 28.87 25.88
C THR A 332 4.32 29.04 25.09
N PRO A 333 4.24 28.59 23.82
CA PRO A 333 2.99 28.58 23.08
C PRO A 333 2.01 27.55 23.68
N SER A 334 0.72 27.86 23.67
CA SER A 334 -0.31 26.91 24.11
C SER A 334 -0.31 25.68 23.21
N LEU A 335 0.03 24.52 23.78
CA LEU A 335 0.13 23.26 23.05
C LEU A 335 -1.16 22.92 22.29
N ILE A 336 -2.32 23.14 22.92
CA ILE A 336 -3.65 22.92 22.31
C ILE A 336 -3.85 23.85 21.11
N MET A 337 -3.40 25.11 21.20
CA MET A 337 -3.49 26.08 20.10
C MET A 337 -2.55 25.73 18.95
N GLU A 338 -1.32 25.26 19.24
CA GLU A 338 -0.38 24.90 18.17
C GLU A 338 -0.72 23.55 17.52
N LEU A 339 -1.28 22.59 18.26
CA LEU A 339 -1.90 21.38 17.69
C LEU A 339 -3.11 21.73 16.80
N ALA A 340 -3.97 22.65 17.24
CA ALA A 340 -5.10 23.13 16.43
C ALA A 340 -4.61 23.85 15.15
N ARG A 341 -3.60 24.71 15.24
CA ARG A 341 -2.91 25.33 14.10
C ARG A 341 -2.31 24.27 13.17
N CYS A 342 -1.71 23.21 13.71
CA CYS A 342 -1.13 22.14 12.93
C CYS A 342 -2.19 21.34 12.15
N ALA A 343 -3.35 21.10 12.77
CA ALA A 343 -4.49 20.43 12.13
C ALA A 343 -5.10 21.23 10.95
N ILE A 344 -4.92 22.56 10.93
CA ILE A 344 -5.35 23.44 9.83
C ILE A 344 -4.19 23.96 8.95
N GLY A 345 -2.98 23.40 9.08
CA GLY A 345 -1.80 23.77 8.27
C GLY A 345 -1.21 25.16 8.55
N GLN A 346 -1.54 25.79 9.68
CA GLN A 346 -1.07 27.11 10.09
C GLN A 346 0.03 27.08 11.19
N SER A 347 0.42 25.89 11.66
CA SER A 347 1.52 25.75 12.62
C SER A 347 2.85 26.15 12.00
N LYS A 348 3.69 26.88 12.75
CA LYS A 348 5.09 27.18 12.35
C LYS A 348 6.04 26.00 12.57
N TYR A 349 5.57 24.95 13.24
CA TYR A 349 6.34 23.78 13.65
C TYR A 349 5.72 22.52 13.04
N SER A 350 6.53 21.51 12.79
CA SER A 350 6.11 20.19 12.34
C SER A 350 5.33 19.46 13.44
N LEU A 351 4.38 18.60 13.07
CA LEU A 351 3.66 17.76 14.05
C LEU A 351 4.63 16.87 14.83
N ALA A 352 5.70 16.40 14.18
CA ALA A 352 6.80 15.67 14.82
C ALA A 352 7.46 16.50 15.93
N GLY A 353 7.94 17.72 15.61
CA GLY A 353 8.53 18.62 16.60
C GLY A 353 7.60 18.93 17.77
N ILE A 354 6.32 19.19 17.52
CA ILE A 354 5.31 19.45 18.57
C ILE A 354 5.14 18.23 19.47
N MET A 355 4.94 17.04 18.89
CA MET A 355 4.74 15.80 19.66
C MET A 355 6.00 15.40 20.44
N PHE A 356 7.19 15.58 19.87
CA PHE A 356 8.45 15.40 20.60
C PHE A 356 8.60 16.42 21.73
N TYR A 357 8.21 17.68 21.56
CA TYR A 357 8.19 18.64 22.67
C TYR A 357 7.25 18.19 23.81
N VAL A 358 6.14 17.50 23.52
CA VAL A 358 5.32 16.89 24.59
C VAL A 358 6.10 15.80 25.31
N ILE A 359 6.70 14.87 24.56
CA ILE A 359 7.45 13.74 25.12
C ILE A 359 8.64 14.22 25.97
N PHE A 360 9.42 15.19 25.48
CA PHE A 360 10.55 15.79 26.22
C PHE A 360 10.13 16.78 27.32
N GLY A 361 9.00 17.48 27.14
CA GLY A 361 8.53 18.51 28.07
C GLY A 361 7.85 17.95 29.32
N LEU A 362 7.37 16.71 29.26
CA LEU A 362 6.86 15.96 30.41
C LEU A 362 8.00 15.50 31.32
N LYS A 363 8.51 16.41 32.16
CA LYS A 363 9.58 16.18 33.16
C LYS A 363 9.32 15.06 34.19
N ASN A 364 8.16 14.40 34.12
CA ASN A 364 7.65 13.43 35.07
C ASN A 364 7.37 12.06 34.40
N PHE A 365 8.06 11.71 33.30
CA PHE A 365 7.86 10.42 32.62
C PHE A 365 8.20 9.25 33.56
N PHE A 366 9.30 9.38 34.30
CA PHE A 366 9.58 8.64 35.53
C PHE A 366 9.47 9.56 36.77
N SER A 367 9.21 8.97 37.94
CA SER A 367 9.45 9.63 39.24
C SER A 367 10.96 9.81 39.47
N ALA A 368 11.37 10.63 40.44
CA ALA A 368 12.80 10.82 40.74
C ALA A 368 13.50 9.48 41.11
N GLU A 369 12.87 8.71 41.99
CA GLU A 369 13.31 7.36 42.40
C GLU A 369 13.30 6.37 41.22
N GLY A 370 12.26 6.37 40.39
CA GLY A 370 12.20 5.51 39.20
C GLY A 370 13.25 5.87 38.15
N LEU A 371 13.54 7.17 37.97
CA LEU A 371 14.58 7.66 37.07
C LEU A 371 15.97 7.21 37.54
N GLU A 372 16.25 7.28 38.84
CA GLU A 372 17.50 6.83 39.44
C GLU A 372 17.67 5.31 39.27
N ASN A 373 16.64 4.51 39.60
CA ASN A 373 16.62 3.06 39.39
C ASN A 373 16.89 2.67 37.93
N TYR A 374 16.22 3.29 36.95
CA TYR A 374 16.45 3.00 35.52
C TYR A 374 17.82 3.51 35.01
N LEU A 375 18.50 4.43 35.71
CA LEU A 375 19.88 4.82 35.40
C LEU A 375 20.89 3.80 35.96
N GLU A 376 20.64 3.25 37.15
CA GLU A 376 21.45 2.15 37.70
C GLU A 376 21.34 0.88 36.86
N LEU A 377 20.13 0.48 36.47
CA LEU A 377 19.91 -0.67 35.58
C LEU A 377 20.60 -0.48 34.21
N ALA A 378 20.58 0.75 33.66
CA ALA A 378 21.28 1.05 32.40
C ALA A 378 22.81 0.95 32.57
N ALA A 379 23.35 1.36 33.74
CA ALA A 379 24.77 1.18 34.06
C ALA A 379 25.14 -0.30 34.26
N ALA A 380 24.25 -1.11 34.85
CA ALA A 380 24.44 -2.55 35.05
C ALA A 380 24.44 -3.31 33.71
N LEU A 381 23.43 -3.12 32.86
CA LEU A 381 23.37 -3.69 31.50
C LEU A 381 24.58 -3.24 30.66
N ARG A 382 24.96 -1.96 30.75
CA ARG A 382 26.17 -1.44 30.07
C ARG A 382 27.43 -2.20 30.51
N LYS A 383 27.59 -2.45 31.80
CA LYS A 383 28.73 -3.21 32.35
C LYS A 383 28.70 -4.65 31.82
N GLN A 384 27.56 -5.33 31.93
CA GLN A 384 27.38 -6.71 31.48
C GLN A 384 27.73 -6.87 29.99
N MET A 385 27.16 -6.04 29.10
CA MET A 385 27.47 -6.09 27.66
C MET A 385 28.97 -5.89 27.38
N ILE A 386 29.64 -5.00 28.10
CA ILE A 386 31.09 -4.76 27.94
C ILE A 386 31.91 -5.96 28.40
N GLU A 387 31.54 -6.60 29.51
CA GLU A 387 32.23 -7.78 30.04
C GLU A 387 32.02 -9.02 29.16
N THR A 388 30.82 -9.23 28.60
CA THR A 388 30.50 -10.32 27.67
C THR A 388 31.19 -10.15 26.29
N LEU A 389 31.21 -8.92 25.75
CA LEU A 389 31.81 -8.61 24.46
C LEU A 389 33.34 -8.49 24.51
N GLY A 390 33.90 -7.99 25.62
CA GLY A 390 35.34 -7.95 25.84
C GLY A 390 36.13 -7.24 24.74
N THR A 391 37.11 -7.94 24.17
CA THR A 391 38.00 -7.44 23.10
C THR A 391 37.89 -8.22 21.79
N ASP A 392 37.03 -9.23 21.74
CA ASP A 392 36.91 -10.27 20.71
C ASP A 392 35.45 -10.57 20.31
N GLY A 393 34.47 -10.10 21.08
CA GLY A 393 33.05 -10.34 20.86
C GLY A 393 32.34 -9.23 20.06
N VAL A 394 31.39 -9.63 19.23
CA VAL A 394 30.37 -8.76 18.62
C VAL A 394 28.97 -9.31 18.88
N PHE A 395 27.96 -8.45 18.92
CA PHE A 395 26.56 -8.81 19.09
C PHE A 395 25.74 -8.47 17.83
N PHE A 396 25.09 -9.48 17.25
CA PHE A 396 24.22 -9.35 16.08
C PHE A 396 22.79 -9.12 16.55
N PHE A 397 22.21 -8.00 16.14
CA PHE A 397 20.88 -7.58 16.57
C PHE A 397 20.10 -6.92 15.44
N PRO A 398 18.75 -6.99 15.39
CA PRO A 398 17.98 -6.22 14.42
C PRO A 398 18.28 -4.71 14.54
N THR A 399 18.38 -4.00 13.41
CA THR A 399 18.54 -2.53 13.43
C THR A 399 17.20 -1.82 13.67
N TYR A 400 16.15 -2.37 13.10
CA TYR A 400 14.78 -1.92 13.27
C TYR A 400 13.89 -3.17 13.14
N PRO A 401 12.75 -3.26 13.83
CA PRO A 401 11.92 -4.46 13.80
C PRO A 401 11.27 -4.72 12.43
N THR A 402 11.15 -3.71 11.56
CA THR A 402 10.53 -3.86 10.23
C THR A 402 11.41 -3.34 9.10
N SER A 403 11.06 -3.64 7.85
CA SER A 403 11.52 -2.89 6.68
C SER A 403 10.95 -1.45 6.67
N ALA A 404 11.30 -0.65 5.65
CA ALA A 404 10.93 0.78 5.58
C ALA A 404 9.40 1.01 5.69
N ILE A 405 8.96 1.62 6.79
CA ILE A 405 7.55 1.94 7.05
C ILE A 405 7.02 3.02 6.10
N ARG A 406 5.70 3.15 5.94
CA ARG A 406 5.12 4.22 5.11
C ARG A 406 5.31 5.58 5.77
N HIS A 407 5.21 6.64 4.97
CA HIS A 407 5.12 8.00 5.51
C HIS A 407 4.02 8.09 6.57
N TYR A 408 4.30 8.86 7.62
CA TYR A 408 3.47 9.07 8.80
C TYR A 408 3.18 7.83 9.69
N GLU A 409 3.56 6.61 9.31
CA GLU A 409 3.48 5.43 10.20
C GLU A 409 4.46 5.53 11.39
N SER A 410 5.44 6.46 11.35
CA SER A 410 6.50 6.64 12.36
C SER A 410 6.00 6.88 13.78
N PHE A 411 4.84 7.51 13.98
CA PHE A 411 4.24 7.65 15.31
C PHE A 411 3.69 6.33 15.87
N GLY A 412 3.14 5.47 15.01
CA GLY A 412 2.68 4.13 15.41
C GLY A 412 3.85 3.16 15.64
N HIS A 413 4.96 3.37 14.93
CA HIS A 413 6.16 2.54 15.01
C HIS A 413 7.25 3.12 15.94
N ILE A 414 6.93 4.11 16.77
CA ILE A 414 7.87 4.82 17.65
C ILE A 414 8.68 3.89 18.57
N MET A 415 8.09 2.80 19.06
CA MET A 415 8.78 1.84 19.94
C MET A 415 9.85 1.00 19.22
N GLY A 416 9.84 0.94 17.88
CA GLY A 416 10.86 0.23 17.10
C GLY A 416 12.26 0.83 17.18
N VAL A 417 12.38 2.03 17.76
CA VAL A 417 13.66 2.75 17.92
C VAL A 417 14.48 2.25 19.10
N GLY A 418 13.88 1.51 20.05
CA GLY A 418 14.59 0.92 21.21
C GLY A 418 15.76 0.05 20.79
N TYR A 419 15.56 -0.73 19.72
CA TYR A 419 16.55 -1.53 19.03
C TYR A 419 17.84 -0.75 18.73
N THR A 420 17.77 0.56 18.50
CA THR A 420 18.95 1.39 18.22
C THR A 420 19.30 2.37 19.33
N MET A 421 18.30 2.97 20.00
CA MET A 421 18.48 3.98 21.05
C MET A 421 19.15 3.42 22.31
N LEU A 422 18.94 2.14 22.63
CA LEU A 422 19.64 1.46 23.73
C LEU A 422 21.18 1.60 23.58
N PHE A 423 21.73 1.32 22.39
CA PHE A 423 23.17 1.40 22.15
C PHE A 423 23.71 2.84 22.08
N ASN A 424 22.86 3.87 21.95
CA ASN A 424 23.25 5.25 22.24
C ASN A 424 23.41 5.44 23.75
N SER A 425 22.39 5.07 24.54
CA SER A 425 22.35 5.30 25.99
C SER A 425 23.41 4.50 26.76
N LEU A 426 23.78 3.30 26.30
CA LEU A 426 24.90 2.51 26.83
C LEU A 426 26.27 2.98 26.26
N GLY A 427 26.29 3.76 25.18
CA GLY A 427 27.49 4.30 24.53
C GLY A 427 28.29 3.33 23.65
N LEU A 428 27.77 2.13 23.37
CA LEU A 428 28.44 1.09 22.57
C LEU A 428 28.43 1.43 21.06
N PRO A 429 29.53 1.17 20.30
CA PRO A 429 29.53 1.30 18.85
C PRO A 429 28.59 0.29 18.16
N ALA A 430 27.96 0.69 17.06
CA ALA A 430 27.02 -0.13 16.31
C ALA A 430 27.06 0.17 14.80
N THR A 431 27.34 -0.84 13.98
CA THR A 431 27.36 -0.75 12.50
C THR A 431 26.11 -1.42 11.93
N HIS A 432 25.25 -0.68 11.23
CA HIS A 432 24.21 -1.30 10.39
C HIS A 432 24.82 -1.93 9.13
N VAL A 433 24.35 -3.14 8.81
CA VAL A 433 24.76 -3.98 7.69
C VAL A 433 23.50 -4.48 6.94
N PRO A 434 23.28 -4.08 5.68
CA PRO A 434 22.20 -4.62 4.84
C PRO A 434 22.49 -6.08 4.45
N LEU A 435 21.46 -6.93 4.47
CA LEU A 435 21.54 -8.38 4.22
C LEU A 435 20.50 -8.86 3.17
N GLY A 436 20.11 -7.94 2.28
CA GLY A 436 19.16 -8.17 1.19
C GLY A 436 17.85 -7.41 1.37
N PHE A 437 16.76 -8.03 0.92
CA PHE A 437 15.43 -7.43 0.83
C PHE A 437 14.38 -8.28 1.55
N ASP A 438 13.32 -7.64 2.04
CA ASP A 438 12.09 -8.31 2.48
C ASP A 438 11.29 -8.86 1.28
N ARG A 439 10.20 -9.58 1.57
CA ARG A 439 9.25 -10.09 0.57
C ARG A 439 8.57 -9.02 -0.31
N ASN A 440 8.73 -7.74 0.00
CA ASN A 440 8.18 -6.60 -0.74
C ASN A 440 9.24 -5.89 -1.61
N GLY A 441 10.50 -6.33 -1.57
CA GLY A 441 11.62 -5.67 -2.26
C GLY A 441 12.21 -4.48 -1.51
N LEU A 442 11.90 -4.29 -0.22
CA LEU A 442 12.47 -3.23 0.60
C LEU A 442 13.73 -3.71 1.34
N PRO A 443 14.77 -2.87 1.49
CA PRO A 443 15.99 -3.28 2.18
C PRO A 443 15.75 -3.71 3.63
N ILE A 444 16.54 -4.69 4.06
CA ILE A 444 16.60 -5.19 5.44
C ILE A 444 18.04 -5.50 5.85
N GLY A 445 18.31 -5.43 7.15
CA GLY A 445 19.60 -5.82 7.72
C GLY A 445 19.63 -5.87 9.24
N ILE A 446 20.83 -6.06 9.77
CA ILE A 446 21.13 -6.14 11.21
C ILE A 446 22.13 -5.05 11.59
N GLN A 447 22.29 -4.79 12.89
CA GLN A 447 23.42 -4.05 13.41
C GLN A 447 24.39 -5.00 14.11
N VAL A 448 25.68 -4.75 13.91
CA VAL A 448 26.78 -5.41 14.60
C VAL A 448 27.27 -4.44 15.67
N VAL A 449 26.99 -4.78 16.94
CA VAL A 449 27.36 -4.01 18.13
C VAL A 449 28.67 -4.58 18.69
N ALA A 450 29.55 -3.71 19.20
CA ALA A 450 30.78 -4.13 19.88
C ALA A 450 30.96 -3.35 21.20
N ALA A 451 31.93 -3.73 22.03
CA ALA A 451 32.28 -2.94 23.21
C ALA A 451 32.92 -1.59 22.81
N PRO A 452 32.89 -0.56 23.68
CA PRO A 452 33.50 0.75 23.40
C PRO A 452 34.98 0.64 23.01
N TYR A 453 35.38 1.37 21.97
CA TYR A 453 36.73 1.33 21.38
C TYR A 453 37.13 -0.06 20.83
N GLN A 454 36.13 -0.90 20.49
CA GLN A 454 36.26 -2.10 19.67
C GLN A 454 35.58 -1.96 18.29
N ASP A 455 35.33 -0.73 17.83
CA ASP A 455 34.63 -0.39 16.58
C ASP A 455 35.17 -1.17 15.36
N ARG A 456 36.49 -1.41 15.31
CA ARG A 456 37.17 -2.25 14.29
C ARG A 456 36.63 -3.68 14.17
N LEU A 457 36.10 -4.29 15.23
CA LEU A 457 35.49 -5.63 15.17
C LEU A 457 34.19 -5.60 14.37
N GLY A 458 33.30 -4.66 14.70
CA GLY A 458 32.02 -4.48 14.00
C GLY A 458 32.21 -4.04 12.54
N LEU A 459 33.26 -3.27 12.25
CA LEU A 459 33.64 -2.89 10.88
C LEU A 459 34.33 -4.03 10.10
N CYS A 460 35.06 -4.92 10.78
CA CYS A 460 35.61 -6.13 10.17
C CYS A 460 34.47 -7.06 9.71
N ILE A 461 33.55 -7.40 10.61
CA ILE A 461 32.38 -8.23 10.32
C ILE A 461 31.48 -7.61 9.24
N ALA A 462 31.29 -6.29 9.24
CA ALA A 462 30.51 -5.62 8.20
C ALA A 462 31.09 -5.82 6.79
N ARG A 463 32.43 -5.91 6.66
CA ARG A 463 33.11 -6.18 5.38
C ARG A 463 33.02 -7.64 4.94
N GLU A 464 33.00 -8.57 5.89
CA GLU A 464 32.82 -9.99 5.60
C GLU A 464 31.37 -10.29 5.23
N LEU A 465 30.40 -9.66 5.89
CA LEU A 465 28.99 -9.69 5.50
C LEU A 465 28.73 -8.99 4.16
N GLU A 466 29.44 -7.90 3.85
CA GLU A 466 29.47 -7.30 2.51
C GLU A 466 29.95 -8.33 1.47
N ALA A 467 31.08 -9.00 1.71
CA ALA A 467 31.61 -10.02 0.79
C ALA A 467 30.71 -11.26 0.63
N ALA A 468 29.98 -11.64 1.69
CA ALA A 468 29.15 -12.85 1.73
C ALA A 468 27.70 -12.64 1.24
N PHE A 469 27.12 -11.45 1.45
CA PHE A 469 25.69 -11.19 1.25
C PHE A 469 25.36 -10.03 0.32
N ALA A 470 26.33 -9.20 -0.10
CA ALA A 470 26.04 -8.19 -1.14
C ALA A 470 25.76 -8.91 -2.47
N PRO A 471 24.56 -8.77 -3.07
CA PRO A 471 24.30 -9.34 -4.37
C PRO A 471 25.17 -8.66 -5.43
N ALA A 472 25.68 -9.43 -6.37
CA ALA A 472 26.45 -8.95 -7.54
C ALA A 472 25.61 -8.13 -8.56
N LYS A 473 24.57 -7.43 -8.07
CA LYS A 473 23.63 -6.60 -8.84
C LYS A 473 23.34 -5.22 -8.21
N PHE A 474 24.04 -4.83 -7.13
CA PHE A 474 24.11 -3.40 -6.76
C PHE A 474 25.02 -2.58 -7.70
N VAL A 475 25.84 -3.24 -8.54
CA VAL A 475 26.69 -2.60 -9.56
C VAL A 475 26.61 -3.34 -10.89
N SER A 476 25.38 -3.57 -11.40
CA SER A 476 25.14 -3.67 -12.85
C SER A 476 23.66 -3.51 -13.17
N CYS A 477 23.35 -2.53 -14.02
CA CYS A 477 22.12 -2.46 -14.81
C CYS A 477 22.42 -2.06 -16.26
N ILE A 478 23.56 -2.54 -16.78
CA ILE A 478 23.94 -2.44 -18.20
C ILE A 478 24.49 -3.82 -18.61
N VAL A 479 23.97 -4.35 -19.72
CA VAL A 479 24.40 -5.55 -20.48
C VAL A 479 24.00 -6.96 -19.95
N GLU A 480 23.45 -7.73 -20.91
CA GLU A 480 23.35 -9.20 -21.05
C GLU A 480 22.25 -10.06 -20.39
N LEU A 481 22.07 -11.23 -21.02
CA LEU A 481 20.84 -12.05 -21.11
C LEU A 481 21.13 -13.56 -21.07
N THR A 482 20.10 -14.34 -20.71
CA THR A 482 19.87 -15.78 -21.03
C THR A 482 20.73 -16.91 -20.40
N VAL A 483 20.11 -18.11 -20.43
CA VAL A 483 20.66 -19.49 -20.32
C VAL A 483 20.59 -20.22 -18.95
N ALA A 484 19.69 -21.23 -18.88
CA ALA A 484 19.74 -22.52 -18.15
C ALA A 484 19.86 -22.58 -16.59
N GLN A 485 19.54 -23.68 -15.88
CA GLN A 485 18.39 -24.62 -15.92
C GLN A 485 18.42 -25.62 -14.72
N SER A 486 17.32 -25.76 -13.97
CA SER A 486 16.82 -27.02 -13.34
C SER A 486 17.53 -27.72 -12.13
N LYS A 487 16.72 -28.48 -11.35
CA LYS A 487 17.04 -29.58 -10.38
C LYS A 487 17.68 -29.17 -9.03
N SER A 488 17.51 -29.87 -7.88
CA SER A 488 16.54 -30.86 -7.32
C SER A 488 16.95 -31.22 -5.87
N GLY A 489 16.16 -31.74 -4.90
CA GLY A 489 14.72 -32.07 -4.80
C GLY A 489 14.46 -33.29 -3.86
N ARG A 490 13.36 -33.29 -3.06
CA ARG A 490 12.97 -34.27 -1.96
C ARG A 490 13.71 -34.01 -0.62
N SER A 491 13.29 -34.44 0.59
CA SER A 491 12.09 -35.13 1.17
C SER A 491 11.93 -34.66 2.65
N LYS A 492 10.75 -34.47 3.26
CA LYS A 492 9.65 -35.36 3.71
C LYS A 492 9.93 -36.18 5.02
N ASN A 493 8.95 -36.20 5.93
CA ASN A 493 8.78 -37.04 7.16
C ASN A 493 9.65 -36.64 8.40
N ASP A 494 9.24 -36.79 9.69
CA ASP A 494 7.99 -37.36 10.28
C ASP A 494 7.61 -36.85 11.71
N ALA A 495 6.44 -37.32 12.20
CA ALA A 495 5.82 -37.39 13.56
C ALA A 495 6.65 -37.24 14.88
N ALA A 496 6.09 -37.00 16.10
CA ALA A 496 4.74 -36.61 16.58
C ALA A 496 4.70 -36.23 18.11
N ALA A 497 3.51 -35.79 18.57
CA ALA A 497 2.98 -35.38 19.88
C ALA A 497 3.51 -35.94 21.23
N ALA A 498 3.34 -35.13 22.30
CA ALA A 498 2.85 -35.56 23.64
C ALA A 498 2.26 -34.38 24.47
N ASN A 499 1.36 -34.68 25.42
CA ASN A 499 0.64 -33.72 26.29
C ASN A 499 1.42 -33.37 27.58
N HIS A 500 1.05 -32.28 28.28
CA HIS A 500 0.57 -32.37 29.68
C HIS A 500 -0.02 -31.05 30.23
N THR A 501 -1.02 -31.15 31.13
CA THR A 501 -1.58 -30.08 32.00
C THR A 501 -1.62 -30.55 33.47
N PRO A 502 -1.44 -29.63 34.43
CA PRO A 502 -2.51 -29.07 35.29
C PRO A 502 -2.45 -27.52 35.27
N GLY A 503 -3.25 -26.65 35.93
CA GLY A 503 -4.08 -26.67 37.15
C GLY A 503 -3.64 -25.46 38.04
N VAL A 504 -4.42 -24.84 38.94
CA VAL A 504 -5.78 -25.06 39.48
C VAL A 504 -6.44 -23.69 39.82
N ARG A 505 -7.69 -23.68 40.30
CA ARG A 505 -8.49 -22.57 40.89
C ARG A 505 -7.84 -21.94 42.17
N PHE A 506 -8.32 -20.89 42.88
CA PHE A 506 -9.68 -20.29 43.12
C PHE A 506 -9.50 -18.92 43.88
N VAL A 507 -10.45 -18.07 44.38
CA VAL A 507 -11.94 -17.94 44.45
C VAL A 507 -12.37 -16.50 44.88
N LEU A 508 -13.53 -15.96 44.41
CA LEU A 508 -14.35 -14.81 44.94
C LEU A 508 -13.68 -13.41 45.14
N ALA A 509 -14.39 -12.26 45.15
CA ALA A 509 -15.82 -11.90 45.15
C ALA A 509 -16.08 -10.67 44.21
N GLY A 510 -17.29 -10.23 43.86
CA GLY A 510 -18.64 -10.77 44.11
C GLY A 510 -19.70 -9.66 44.23
N ILE A 511 -20.63 -9.57 43.27
CA ILE A 511 -21.92 -8.83 43.32
C ILE A 511 -22.86 -9.52 42.31
N THR A 512 -24.11 -9.77 42.70
CA THR A 512 -25.13 -10.40 41.83
C THR A 512 -26.32 -9.45 41.69
N ILE A 513 -26.66 -9.05 40.45
CA ILE A 513 -27.86 -8.27 40.16
C ILE A 513 -28.84 -9.14 39.36
N THR A 514 -29.92 -9.55 40.02
CA THR A 514 -30.96 -10.41 39.42
C THR A 514 -32.09 -9.57 38.83
N ILE A 515 -32.12 -9.42 37.50
CA ILE A 515 -33.25 -8.78 36.81
C ILE A 515 -34.30 -9.85 36.48
N LYS A 516 -35.53 -9.69 37.00
CA LYS A 516 -36.64 -10.62 36.73
C LYS A 516 -37.07 -10.59 35.26
N ARG A 517 -37.40 -11.76 34.71
CA ARG A 517 -38.01 -11.90 33.38
C ARG A 517 -39.31 -11.12 33.29
N ASN A 518 -39.36 -10.13 32.41
CA ASN A 518 -40.58 -9.80 31.66
C ASN A 518 -40.25 -8.99 30.40
N CYS A 519 -39.75 -9.64 29.35
CA CYS A 519 -39.92 -9.13 27.98
C CYS A 519 -39.54 -10.13 26.87
N ALA A 520 -40.40 -10.17 25.85
CA ALA A 520 -39.99 -10.34 24.45
C ALA A 520 -39.90 -8.98 23.72
N GLN A 521 -40.63 -7.96 24.19
CA GLN A 521 -40.69 -6.62 23.60
C GLN A 521 -39.37 -5.86 23.74
N LEU A 522 -38.85 -5.71 24.98
CA LEU A 522 -37.57 -5.04 25.23
C LEU A 522 -36.41 -5.75 24.53
N THR A 523 -36.45 -7.06 24.30
CA THR A 523 -35.33 -7.76 23.63
C THR A 523 -35.21 -7.33 22.17
N ILE A 524 -36.34 -7.09 21.48
CA ILE A 524 -36.36 -6.54 20.13
C ILE A 524 -35.95 -5.07 20.15
N VAL A 525 -36.53 -4.26 21.05
CA VAL A 525 -36.21 -2.82 21.17
C VAL A 525 -34.75 -2.59 21.57
N ALA A 526 -34.19 -3.42 22.46
CA ALA A 526 -32.80 -3.35 22.90
C ALA A 526 -31.83 -3.85 21.82
N MET A 527 -32.18 -4.87 21.03
CA MET A 527 -31.37 -5.28 19.89
C MET A 527 -31.42 -4.24 18.75
N GLU A 528 -32.56 -3.59 18.52
CA GLU A 528 -32.65 -2.41 17.67
C GLU A 528 -31.81 -1.24 18.21
N LEU A 529 -31.89 -0.92 19.51
CA LEU A 529 -31.09 0.13 20.13
C LEU A 529 -29.59 -0.19 20.06
N LEU A 530 -29.20 -1.46 20.25
CA LEU A 530 -27.81 -1.91 20.10
C LEU A 530 -27.34 -1.78 18.65
N LEU A 531 -28.15 -2.17 17.66
CA LEU A 531 -27.81 -1.98 16.24
C LEU A 531 -27.77 -0.50 15.84
N LYS A 532 -28.64 0.35 16.40
CA LYS A 532 -28.61 1.81 16.22
C LYS A 532 -27.39 2.43 16.91
N LEU A 533 -27.00 1.95 18.09
CA LEU A 533 -25.79 2.37 18.80
C LEU A 533 -24.52 1.94 18.06
N VAL A 534 -24.45 0.70 17.58
CA VAL A 534 -23.34 0.20 16.75
C VAL A 534 -23.25 0.97 15.44
N ALA A 535 -24.36 1.24 14.76
CA ALA A 535 -24.36 2.06 13.55
C ALA A 535 -24.00 3.53 13.81
N LEU A 536 -24.40 4.09 14.97
CA LEU A 536 -24.00 5.43 15.39
C LEU A 536 -22.50 5.47 15.72
N VAL A 537 -21.98 4.48 16.44
CA VAL A 537 -20.54 4.33 16.73
C VAL A 537 -19.77 4.18 15.43
N LEU A 538 -20.17 3.28 14.51
CA LEU A 538 -19.55 3.15 13.19
C LEU A 538 -19.64 4.43 12.37
N ARG A 539 -20.71 5.22 12.48
CA ARG A 539 -20.85 6.51 11.81
C ARG A 539 -19.96 7.60 12.41
N VAL A 540 -19.85 7.67 13.74
CA VAL A 540 -18.94 8.60 14.46
C VAL A 540 -17.48 8.21 14.21
N VAL A 541 -17.15 6.91 14.27
CA VAL A 541 -15.86 6.35 13.88
C VAL A 541 -15.56 6.68 12.42
N ASN A 542 -16.49 6.48 11.47
CA ASN A 542 -16.26 6.89 10.08
C ASN A 542 -16.10 8.41 9.92
N ILE A 543 -16.72 9.26 10.74
CA ILE A 543 -16.52 10.72 10.66
C ILE A 543 -15.14 11.10 11.21
N ALA A 544 -14.72 10.53 12.34
CA ALA A 544 -13.40 10.76 12.94
C ALA A 544 -12.26 10.16 12.10
N LEU A 545 -12.49 8.98 11.51
CA LEU A 545 -11.54 8.29 10.64
C LEU A 545 -11.59 8.79 9.18
N ALA A 546 -12.67 9.43 8.69
CA ALA A 546 -12.72 9.93 7.31
C ALA A 546 -11.49 10.75 6.85
N PRO A 547 -10.94 11.71 7.64
CA PRO A 547 -9.70 12.39 7.29
C PRO A 547 -8.47 11.46 7.33
N ILE A 548 -8.43 10.52 8.27
CA ILE A 548 -7.33 9.55 8.45
C ILE A 548 -7.32 8.51 7.31
N LEU A 549 -8.49 8.00 6.90
CA LEU A 549 -8.65 7.09 5.75
C LEU A 549 -8.44 7.81 4.41
N ALA A 550 -8.78 9.10 4.32
CA ALA A 550 -8.43 9.92 3.15
C ALA A 550 -6.90 10.08 2.97
N TRP A 551 -6.17 10.06 4.07
CA TRP A 551 -4.71 10.18 4.15
C TRP A 551 -4.04 8.82 3.91
N PHE A 552 -4.57 7.72 4.47
CA PHE A 552 -4.20 6.35 4.08
C PHE A 552 -4.59 5.97 2.64
N GLY A 553 -5.53 6.69 2.02
CA GLY A 553 -5.86 6.60 0.60
C GLY A 553 -4.76 7.15 -0.34
N GLY A 554 -3.74 7.80 0.22
CA GLY A 554 -2.65 8.43 -0.54
C GLY A 554 -2.96 9.87 -0.98
N PRO A 555 -1.96 10.56 -1.57
CA PRO A 555 -2.19 11.83 -2.24
C PRO A 555 -3.12 11.66 -3.46
N ALA A 556 -3.67 12.75 -3.98
CA ALA A 556 -4.20 12.72 -5.34
C ALA A 556 -3.06 12.41 -6.31
N ARG A 557 -3.35 11.77 -7.45
CA ARG A 557 -2.39 11.75 -8.55
C ARG A 557 -2.16 13.19 -9.01
N THR A 558 -0.91 13.61 -9.07
CA THR A 558 -0.49 14.94 -9.55
C THR A 558 -0.51 15.04 -11.07
N ASP A 559 -0.21 13.92 -11.72
CA ASP A 559 -0.19 13.78 -13.18
C ASP A 559 -1.61 13.52 -13.73
N PRO A 560 -1.89 13.84 -15.00
CA PRO A 560 -3.17 13.50 -15.63
C PRO A 560 -3.33 11.98 -15.84
N PHE A 561 -4.55 11.52 -16.12
CA PHE A 561 -4.75 10.15 -16.62
C PHE A 561 -4.20 10.08 -18.05
N PRO A 562 -3.48 9.01 -18.44
CA PRO A 562 -3.03 8.86 -19.83
C PRO A 562 -4.20 8.99 -20.81
N VAL A 563 -4.18 10.04 -21.63
CA VAL A 563 -5.28 10.36 -22.55
C VAL A 563 -5.30 9.33 -23.68
N ILE A 564 -6.48 8.77 -23.98
CA ILE A 564 -6.65 7.82 -25.08
C ILE A 564 -6.23 8.48 -26.41
N GLN A 565 -5.15 8.00 -27.02
CA GLN A 565 -4.63 8.49 -28.30
C GLN A 565 -5.19 7.74 -29.52
N ASN A 566 -5.54 6.46 -29.37
CA ASN A 566 -5.99 5.61 -30.48
C ASN A 566 -7.53 5.57 -30.55
N GLU A 567 -8.09 6.04 -31.67
CA GLU A 567 -9.55 6.09 -31.90
C GLU A 567 -10.25 4.73 -31.89
N LEU A 568 -9.55 3.61 -32.13
CA LEU A 568 -10.12 2.26 -31.98
C LEU A 568 -10.59 1.98 -30.55
N LEU A 569 -10.00 2.67 -29.56
CA LEU A 569 -10.39 2.63 -28.15
C LEU A 569 -11.61 3.52 -27.83
N ARG A 570 -12.18 4.20 -28.82
CA ARG A 570 -13.42 4.99 -28.71
C ARG A 570 -14.62 4.35 -29.41
N VAL A 571 -14.44 3.27 -30.18
CA VAL A 571 -15.52 2.59 -30.91
C VAL A 571 -16.28 1.59 -30.01
N PRO A 572 -17.63 1.49 -30.11
CA PRO A 572 -18.44 0.45 -29.46
C PRO A 572 -18.12 -0.97 -29.92
N ALA A 573 -18.36 -1.98 -29.07
CA ALA A 573 -18.08 -3.38 -29.36
C ALA A 573 -18.84 -3.89 -30.59
N THR A 574 -20.12 -3.54 -30.69
CA THR A 574 -21.00 -3.84 -31.84
C THR A 574 -20.45 -3.26 -33.15
N GLU A 575 -19.94 -2.02 -33.13
CA GLU A 575 -19.36 -1.35 -34.29
C GLU A 575 -17.95 -1.85 -34.62
N LEU A 576 -17.15 -2.26 -33.63
CA LEU A 576 -15.87 -2.91 -33.89
C LEU A 576 -16.09 -4.22 -34.66
N ALA A 577 -17.01 -5.07 -34.21
CA ALA A 577 -17.34 -6.32 -34.91
C ALA A 577 -17.87 -6.08 -36.34
N GLU A 578 -18.68 -5.04 -36.54
CA GLU A 578 -19.17 -4.65 -37.87
C GLU A 578 -18.03 -4.18 -38.79
N LYS A 579 -17.18 -3.26 -38.31
CA LYS A 579 -16.06 -2.71 -39.09
C LYS A 579 -15.00 -3.78 -39.40
N ILE A 580 -14.77 -4.73 -38.49
CA ILE A 580 -13.90 -5.91 -38.71
C ILE A 580 -14.49 -6.79 -39.82
N ARG A 581 -15.76 -7.23 -39.71
CA ARG A 581 -16.41 -8.04 -40.76
C ARG A 581 -16.49 -7.34 -42.11
N GLN A 582 -16.58 -6.02 -42.14
CA GLN A 582 -16.58 -5.22 -43.38
C GLN A 582 -15.15 -4.94 -43.94
N GLY A 583 -14.09 -5.49 -43.32
CA GLY A 583 -12.70 -5.26 -43.74
C GLY A 583 -12.21 -3.82 -43.58
N LYS A 584 -12.95 -2.96 -42.87
CA LYS A 584 -12.66 -1.53 -42.70
C LYS A 584 -11.58 -1.26 -41.64
N ILE A 585 -11.44 -2.19 -40.68
CA ILE A 585 -10.36 -2.24 -39.68
C ILE A 585 -9.99 -3.70 -39.47
N ARG A 586 -8.77 -3.97 -38.98
CA ARG A 586 -8.32 -5.33 -38.64
C ARG A 586 -8.54 -5.63 -37.16
N SER A 587 -8.91 -6.87 -36.85
CA SER A 587 -9.00 -7.36 -35.47
C SER A 587 -7.65 -7.29 -34.77
N VAL A 588 -6.54 -7.66 -35.44
CA VAL A 588 -5.21 -7.62 -34.82
C VAL A 588 -4.79 -6.21 -34.40
N ASP A 589 -5.20 -5.18 -35.14
CA ASP A 589 -4.87 -3.79 -34.82
C ASP A 589 -5.77 -3.24 -33.68
N VAL A 590 -7.03 -3.68 -33.62
CA VAL A 590 -7.93 -3.42 -32.49
C VAL A 590 -7.40 -4.09 -31.21
N VAL A 591 -7.10 -5.39 -31.24
CA VAL A 591 -6.57 -6.13 -30.09
C VAL A 591 -5.23 -5.52 -29.63
N ARG A 592 -4.30 -5.21 -30.56
CA ARG A 592 -3.03 -4.54 -30.23
C ARG A 592 -3.26 -3.18 -29.56
N ALA A 593 -4.23 -2.39 -30.00
CA ALA A 593 -4.57 -1.12 -29.36
C ALA A 593 -5.02 -1.31 -27.90
N TYR A 594 -5.85 -2.32 -27.61
CA TYR A 594 -6.28 -2.63 -26.25
C TYR A 594 -5.12 -3.19 -25.39
N VAL A 595 -4.29 -4.08 -25.92
CA VAL A 595 -3.08 -4.59 -25.24
C VAL A 595 -2.15 -3.44 -24.82
N LEU A 596 -1.88 -2.49 -25.72
CA LEU A 596 -1.07 -1.31 -25.41
C LEU A 596 -1.74 -0.43 -24.34
N ARG A 597 -3.05 -0.20 -24.43
CA ARG A 597 -3.81 0.56 -23.42
C ARG A 597 -3.81 -0.10 -22.05
N ILE A 598 -3.90 -1.42 -21.97
CA ILE A 598 -3.83 -2.17 -20.71
C ILE A 598 -2.43 -2.04 -20.09
N ARG A 599 -1.37 -2.19 -20.90
CA ARG A 599 0.03 -2.02 -20.45
C ARG A 599 0.30 -0.57 -19.99
N GLU A 600 -0.32 0.43 -20.61
CA GLU A 600 -0.25 1.84 -20.21
C GLU A 600 -0.96 2.13 -18.88
N VAL A 601 -2.19 1.64 -18.66
CA VAL A 601 -3.00 2.06 -17.49
C VAL A 601 -2.94 1.11 -16.30
N ASN A 602 -2.66 -0.19 -16.49
CA ASN A 602 -2.67 -1.15 -15.38
C ASN A 602 -1.70 -0.79 -14.23
N PRO A 603 -0.50 -0.23 -14.46
CA PRO A 603 0.35 0.27 -13.38
C PRO A 603 -0.29 1.35 -12.50
N LEU A 604 -1.32 2.05 -13.00
CA LEU A 604 -2.05 3.11 -12.28
C LEU A 604 -3.31 2.63 -11.56
N ILE A 605 -3.85 1.46 -11.94
CA ILE A 605 -5.13 0.95 -11.42
C ILE A 605 -5.05 -0.46 -10.80
N ASN A 606 -4.01 -1.25 -11.09
CA ASN A 606 -3.79 -2.62 -10.62
C ASN A 606 -5.07 -3.51 -10.68
N ALA A 607 -5.54 -3.72 -11.90
CA ALA A 607 -6.82 -4.36 -12.21
C ALA A 607 -6.70 -5.71 -12.93
N VAL A 608 -5.53 -6.04 -13.51
CA VAL A 608 -5.26 -7.33 -14.16
C VAL A 608 -4.71 -8.34 -13.14
N VAL A 609 -5.17 -9.59 -13.20
CA VAL A 609 -4.61 -10.72 -12.44
C VAL A 609 -3.62 -11.50 -13.32
N GLU A 610 -4.04 -11.88 -14.52
CA GLU A 610 -3.26 -12.67 -15.48
C GLU A 610 -3.69 -12.33 -16.92
N GLU A 611 -2.74 -12.26 -17.85
CA GLU A 611 -2.96 -11.85 -19.25
C GLU A 611 -2.68 -12.98 -20.24
N ARG A 612 -3.28 -12.89 -21.44
CA ARG A 612 -3.06 -13.81 -22.57
C ARG A 612 -2.93 -13.06 -23.89
N PHE A 613 -2.18 -11.97 -23.92
CA PHE A 613 -2.13 -11.05 -25.07
C PHE A 613 -1.56 -11.69 -26.34
N GLU A 614 -0.61 -12.61 -26.23
CA GLU A 614 -0.05 -13.31 -27.40
C GLU A 614 -1.07 -14.28 -28.03
N ASP A 615 -1.76 -15.10 -27.23
CA ASP A 615 -2.92 -15.89 -27.68
C ASP A 615 -4.00 -15.00 -28.32
N ALA A 616 -4.33 -13.87 -27.68
CA ALA A 616 -5.37 -12.96 -28.13
C ALA A 616 -5.02 -12.30 -29.47
N LEU A 617 -3.73 -12.03 -29.72
CA LEU A 617 -3.24 -11.55 -31.02
C LEU A 617 -3.27 -12.64 -32.09
N ALA A 618 -3.08 -13.91 -31.72
CA ALA A 618 -3.27 -15.06 -32.63
C ALA A 618 -4.76 -15.27 -32.98
N GLU A 619 -5.66 -15.27 -31.98
CA GLU A 619 -7.12 -15.31 -32.18
C GLU A 619 -7.61 -14.13 -33.05
N ALA A 620 -6.95 -12.97 -32.95
CA ALA A 620 -7.24 -11.80 -33.79
C ALA A 620 -6.73 -11.92 -35.23
N ALA A 621 -5.60 -12.61 -35.44
CA ALA A 621 -5.12 -12.94 -36.78
C ALA A 621 -6.04 -13.96 -37.47
N GLU A 622 -6.50 -15.00 -36.75
CA GLU A 622 -7.52 -15.92 -37.25
C GLU A 622 -8.83 -15.19 -37.61
N ALA A 623 -9.23 -14.18 -36.84
CA ALA A 623 -10.41 -13.39 -37.14
C ALA A 623 -10.26 -12.57 -38.44
N ASP A 624 -9.09 -11.98 -38.67
CA ASP A 624 -8.77 -11.32 -39.95
C ASP A 624 -8.78 -12.31 -41.13
N GLU A 625 -8.19 -13.50 -40.96
CA GLU A 625 -8.14 -14.54 -42.00
C GLU A 625 -9.54 -15.05 -42.38
N ARG A 626 -10.44 -15.22 -41.41
CA ARG A 626 -11.85 -15.58 -41.67
C ARG A 626 -12.59 -14.52 -42.48
N VAL A 627 -12.36 -13.24 -42.20
CA VAL A 627 -12.93 -12.13 -43.00
C VAL A 627 -12.34 -12.12 -44.41
N ALA A 628 -11.02 -12.28 -44.53
CA ALA A 628 -10.34 -12.34 -45.83
C ALA A 628 -10.84 -13.51 -46.70
N ALA A 629 -11.13 -14.67 -46.10
CA ALA A 629 -11.66 -15.84 -46.77
C ALA A 629 -13.10 -15.64 -47.32
N CYS A 630 -13.90 -14.74 -46.74
CA CYS A 630 -15.19 -14.33 -47.32
C CYS A 630 -15.04 -13.37 -48.51
N GLY A 631 -13.91 -12.68 -48.64
CA GLY A 631 -13.66 -11.70 -49.70
C GLY A 631 -14.73 -10.61 -49.76
N ALA A 632 -15.39 -10.49 -50.91
CA ALA A 632 -16.48 -9.52 -51.15
C ALA A 632 -17.88 -10.19 -51.17
N ASP A 633 -18.02 -11.44 -50.72
CA ASP A 633 -19.31 -12.13 -50.67
C ASP A 633 -20.15 -11.58 -49.50
N GLU A 634 -21.13 -10.73 -49.83
CA GLU A 634 -22.08 -10.19 -48.86
C GLU A 634 -22.83 -11.28 -48.08
N GLN A 635 -23.13 -12.43 -48.68
CA GLN A 635 -23.87 -13.49 -48.01
C GLN A 635 -22.97 -14.23 -47.01
N ALA A 636 -21.73 -14.55 -47.39
CA ALA A 636 -20.74 -15.10 -46.48
C ALA A 636 -20.48 -14.15 -45.29
N LEU A 637 -20.39 -12.84 -45.54
CA LEU A 637 -20.23 -11.83 -44.47
C LEU A 637 -21.47 -11.66 -43.59
N LYS A 638 -22.69 -11.83 -44.13
CA LYS A 638 -23.94 -11.86 -43.36
C LYS A 638 -24.02 -13.11 -42.48
N ASP A 639 -23.61 -14.28 -42.99
CA ASP A 639 -23.57 -15.53 -42.24
C ASP A 639 -22.47 -15.53 -41.16
N LEU A 640 -21.32 -14.94 -41.45
CA LEU A 640 -20.28 -14.66 -40.45
C LEU A 640 -20.78 -13.70 -39.37
N GLY A 641 -21.57 -12.68 -39.73
CA GLY A 641 -22.23 -11.79 -38.78
C GLY A 641 -23.31 -12.47 -37.92
N ARG A 642 -24.03 -13.45 -38.49
CA ARG A 642 -25.05 -14.26 -37.80
C ARG A 642 -24.46 -15.28 -36.84
N THR A 643 -23.30 -15.85 -37.17
CA THR A 643 -22.64 -16.91 -36.38
C THR A 643 -21.58 -16.39 -35.42
N GLN A 644 -20.84 -15.35 -35.81
CA GLN A 644 -19.82 -14.67 -35.01
C GLN A 644 -20.11 -13.15 -34.90
N PRO A 645 -21.19 -12.76 -34.21
CA PRO A 645 -21.61 -11.35 -34.12
C PRO A 645 -20.63 -10.43 -33.37
N LEU A 646 -19.69 -10.98 -32.59
CA LEU A 646 -18.59 -10.26 -31.93
C LEU A 646 -17.20 -10.60 -32.51
N LEU A 647 -17.12 -11.11 -33.75
CA LEU A 647 -15.85 -11.51 -34.37
C LEU A 647 -14.74 -10.46 -34.23
N GLY A 648 -13.65 -10.87 -33.58
CA GLY A 648 -12.44 -10.07 -33.45
C GLY A 648 -12.50 -8.97 -32.39
N VAL A 649 -13.55 -8.91 -31.57
CA VAL A 649 -13.71 -7.91 -30.51
C VAL A 649 -13.00 -8.35 -29.22
N PRO A 650 -12.06 -7.56 -28.68
CA PRO A 650 -11.44 -7.84 -27.39
C PRO A 650 -12.41 -7.64 -26.22
N ILE A 651 -12.38 -8.56 -25.26
CA ILE A 651 -13.14 -8.48 -24.01
C ILE A 651 -12.27 -8.78 -22.78
N THR A 652 -12.75 -8.36 -21.61
CA THR A 652 -12.18 -8.73 -20.30
C THR A 652 -13.14 -9.61 -19.51
N VAL A 653 -12.61 -10.40 -18.58
CA VAL A 653 -13.41 -11.30 -17.73
C VAL A 653 -12.93 -11.20 -16.30
N LYS A 654 -13.83 -11.06 -15.34
CA LYS A 654 -13.51 -11.14 -13.91
C LYS A 654 -12.90 -12.51 -13.58
N GLU A 655 -11.80 -12.57 -12.82
CA GLU A 655 -11.14 -13.83 -12.42
C GLU A 655 -12.09 -14.85 -11.75
N SER A 656 -13.17 -14.36 -11.13
CA SER A 656 -14.19 -15.22 -10.53
C SER A 656 -15.12 -15.92 -11.56
N CYS A 657 -14.91 -15.71 -12.87
CA CYS A 657 -15.62 -16.30 -13.99
C CYS A 657 -14.59 -16.98 -14.91
N SER A 658 -14.66 -18.31 -15.08
CA SER A 658 -13.56 -19.06 -15.68
C SER A 658 -13.30 -18.75 -17.16
N VAL A 659 -12.03 -18.50 -17.48
CA VAL A 659 -11.47 -18.44 -18.84
C VAL A 659 -10.42 -19.53 -18.95
N LYS A 660 -10.54 -20.45 -19.90
CA LYS A 660 -9.67 -21.63 -20.00
C LYS A 660 -8.20 -21.24 -20.05
N GLY A 661 -7.40 -21.85 -19.16
CA GLY A 661 -5.96 -21.63 -19.04
C GLY A 661 -5.56 -20.54 -18.04
N LEU A 662 -6.46 -19.62 -17.70
CA LEU A 662 -6.19 -18.50 -16.78
C LEU A 662 -6.66 -18.78 -15.35
N SER A 663 -6.19 -17.98 -14.40
CA SER A 663 -6.48 -18.07 -12.97
C SER A 663 -7.97 -18.09 -12.65
N LEU A 664 -8.30 -18.94 -11.68
CA LEU A 664 -9.61 -19.06 -11.02
C LEU A 664 -9.39 -19.04 -9.50
N SER A 665 -8.37 -18.31 -9.02
CA SER A 665 -8.01 -18.27 -7.59
C SER A 665 -9.10 -17.64 -6.73
N GLY A 666 -9.72 -16.57 -7.23
CA GLY A 666 -10.64 -15.69 -6.51
C GLY A 666 -9.92 -14.78 -5.52
N GLY A 667 -8.66 -14.43 -5.75
CA GLY A 667 -7.82 -13.69 -4.80
C GLY A 667 -7.47 -14.44 -3.50
N VAL A 668 -7.72 -15.75 -3.40
CA VAL A 668 -7.45 -16.56 -2.21
C VAL A 668 -6.04 -17.15 -2.30
N VAL A 669 -5.17 -16.88 -1.32
CA VAL A 669 -3.75 -17.27 -1.33
C VAL A 669 -3.54 -18.77 -1.57
N ARG A 670 -4.29 -19.65 -0.88
CA ARG A 670 -4.22 -21.13 -1.09
C ARG A 670 -4.64 -21.59 -2.48
N ARG A 671 -5.27 -20.73 -3.27
CA ARG A 671 -5.80 -21.01 -4.61
C ARG A 671 -5.02 -20.28 -5.71
N GLN A 672 -3.97 -19.51 -5.39
CA GLN A 672 -3.26 -18.64 -6.34
C GLN A 672 -2.65 -19.37 -7.55
N ASN A 673 -2.46 -20.69 -7.46
CA ASN A 673 -1.95 -21.55 -8.54
C ASN A 673 -3.06 -22.35 -9.26
N LEU A 674 -4.35 -22.06 -9.03
CA LEU A 674 -5.47 -22.76 -9.67
C LEU A 674 -5.92 -22.01 -10.92
N THR A 675 -5.68 -22.59 -12.09
CA THR A 675 -6.22 -22.14 -13.37
C THR A 675 -7.51 -22.89 -13.74
N ALA A 676 -8.25 -22.37 -14.72
CA ALA A 676 -9.48 -22.96 -15.22
C ALA A 676 -9.24 -24.00 -16.33
N GLU A 677 -9.83 -25.19 -16.18
CA GLU A 677 -9.78 -26.26 -17.18
C GLU A 677 -10.72 -26.00 -18.39
N GLU A 678 -11.84 -25.30 -18.17
CA GLU A 678 -12.83 -24.91 -19.17
C GLU A 678 -13.31 -23.46 -19.02
N ASP A 679 -13.73 -22.85 -20.14
CA ASP A 679 -14.44 -21.57 -20.13
C ASP A 679 -15.82 -21.73 -19.45
N GLY A 680 -16.18 -20.78 -18.60
CA GLY A 680 -17.51 -20.71 -18.01
C GLY A 680 -18.57 -20.52 -19.10
N VAL A 681 -19.79 -21.01 -18.91
CA VAL A 681 -20.77 -21.17 -20.01
C VAL A 681 -21.04 -19.85 -20.75
N ALA A 682 -21.18 -18.73 -20.02
CA ALA A 682 -21.35 -17.41 -20.63
C ALA A 682 -20.09 -16.92 -21.39
N VAL A 683 -18.88 -17.21 -20.89
CA VAL A 683 -17.59 -16.89 -21.56
C VAL A 683 -17.45 -17.74 -22.83
N GLY A 684 -17.78 -19.03 -22.76
CA GLY A 684 -17.77 -19.95 -23.89
C GLY A 684 -18.75 -19.57 -24.99
N TYR A 685 -19.90 -18.96 -24.66
CA TYR A 685 -20.80 -18.38 -25.67
C TYR A 685 -20.18 -17.12 -26.32
N LEU A 686 -19.58 -16.21 -25.54
CA LEU A 686 -18.90 -15.03 -26.08
C LEU A 686 -17.73 -15.40 -27.02
N ARG A 687 -16.90 -16.38 -26.65
CA ARG A 687 -15.81 -16.90 -27.52
C ARG A 687 -16.35 -17.52 -28.81
N LYS A 688 -17.43 -18.31 -28.74
CA LYS A 688 -18.09 -18.87 -29.94
C LYS A 688 -18.64 -17.78 -30.87
N ALA A 689 -19.22 -16.73 -30.29
CA ALA A 689 -19.65 -15.52 -31.01
C ALA A 689 -18.47 -14.67 -31.55
N GLY A 690 -17.22 -15.10 -31.34
CA GLY A 690 -16.01 -14.51 -31.93
C GLY A 690 -15.30 -13.45 -31.07
N ALA A 691 -15.73 -13.25 -29.82
CA ALA A 691 -15.06 -12.34 -28.89
C ALA A 691 -13.75 -12.96 -28.33
N ILE A 692 -12.76 -12.12 -28.07
CA ILE A 692 -11.38 -12.50 -27.73
C ILE A 692 -11.07 -12.07 -26.28
N PRO A 693 -11.03 -12.99 -25.29
CA PRO A 693 -10.65 -12.66 -23.92
C PRO A 693 -9.16 -12.29 -23.84
N LEU A 694 -8.86 -11.08 -23.35
CA LEU A 694 -7.48 -10.59 -23.23
C LEU A 694 -6.78 -11.02 -21.94
N LEU A 695 -7.54 -11.19 -20.86
CA LEU A 695 -7.04 -11.35 -19.48
C LEU A 695 -8.16 -11.76 -18.51
N VAL A 696 -7.78 -12.14 -17.29
CA VAL A 696 -8.65 -12.14 -16.11
C VAL A 696 -8.38 -10.96 -15.17
N SER A 697 -9.44 -10.35 -14.62
CA SER A 697 -9.36 -9.12 -13.82
C SER A 697 -9.72 -9.28 -12.34
N ASN A 698 -9.24 -8.33 -11.54
CA ASN A 698 -9.11 -8.46 -10.09
C ASN A 698 -10.44 -8.36 -9.31
N THR A 699 -10.61 -9.31 -8.38
CA THR A 699 -11.76 -9.48 -7.47
C THR A 699 -11.28 -9.39 -6.02
N PRO A 700 -12.10 -8.92 -5.06
CA PRO A 700 -11.84 -9.21 -3.67
C PRO A 700 -11.83 -10.71 -3.44
N GLU A 701 -11.12 -11.09 -2.38
CA GLU A 701 -10.98 -12.47 -1.92
C GLU A 701 -12.35 -13.17 -1.82
N TYR A 702 -12.49 -14.27 -2.56
CA TYR A 702 -13.70 -15.11 -2.64
C TYR A 702 -14.97 -14.36 -3.07
N CYS A 703 -14.83 -13.22 -3.74
CA CYS A 703 -15.89 -12.22 -4.00
C CYS A 703 -16.50 -11.56 -2.74
N MET A 704 -15.94 -11.76 -1.55
CA MET A 704 -16.54 -11.41 -0.24
C MET A 704 -16.13 -10.03 0.31
N ALA A 705 -15.98 -8.99 -0.52
CA ALA A 705 -15.78 -7.62 -0.02
C ALA A 705 -16.35 -6.52 -0.95
N PHE A 706 -16.48 -5.32 -0.39
CA PHE A 706 -16.99 -4.13 -1.09
C PHE A 706 -15.94 -3.44 -1.98
N GLU A 707 -14.65 -3.76 -1.83
CA GLU A 707 -13.55 -3.17 -2.61
C GLU A 707 -12.72 -4.32 -3.21
N SER A 708 -12.35 -4.27 -4.49
CA SER A 708 -11.39 -5.22 -5.09
C SER A 708 -10.02 -5.09 -4.46
N TYR A 709 -9.83 -5.80 -3.35
CA TYR A 709 -8.58 -6.00 -2.63
C TYR A 709 -8.49 -7.46 -2.17
N ASN A 710 -7.36 -8.10 -2.46
CA ASN A 710 -7.01 -9.42 -1.98
C ASN A 710 -5.50 -9.49 -1.69
N ASN A 711 -5.03 -10.58 -1.07
CA ASN A 711 -3.63 -10.75 -0.67
C ASN A 711 -2.72 -11.36 -1.76
N VAL A 712 -3.25 -11.68 -2.94
CA VAL A 712 -2.53 -12.26 -4.10
C VAL A 712 -2.16 -11.17 -5.11
N THR A 713 -3.17 -10.49 -5.68
CA THR A 713 -3.04 -9.40 -6.67
C THR A 713 -2.94 -8.02 -6.02
N GLY A 714 -3.22 -7.90 -4.72
CA GLY A 714 -3.33 -6.61 -4.05
C GLY A 714 -4.64 -5.89 -4.38
N ARG A 715 -4.58 -4.56 -4.47
CA ARG A 715 -5.76 -3.67 -4.56
C ARG A 715 -5.92 -3.05 -5.93
N THR A 716 -7.15 -3.02 -6.43
CA THR A 716 -7.55 -2.19 -7.58
C THR A 716 -7.98 -0.79 -7.14
N LEU A 717 -7.50 0.22 -7.87
CA LEU A 717 -7.77 1.64 -7.64
C LEU A 717 -8.80 2.15 -8.65
N ASN A 718 -9.56 3.19 -8.29
CA ASN A 718 -10.52 3.80 -9.20
C ASN A 718 -9.82 4.64 -10.28
N PRO A 719 -10.20 4.52 -11.57
CA PRO A 719 -9.52 5.23 -12.65
C PRO A 719 -9.69 6.76 -12.63
N TYR A 720 -10.72 7.31 -11.96
CA TYR A 720 -10.91 8.78 -11.89
C TYR A 720 -10.23 9.43 -10.68
N ASP A 721 -9.99 8.67 -9.61
CA ASP A 721 -9.30 9.15 -8.40
C ASP A 721 -8.71 7.93 -7.65
N PRO A 722 -7.38 7.69 -7.69
CA PRO A 722 -6.79 6.48 -7.12
C PRO A 722 -6.86 6.40 -5.58
N ARG A 723 -7.36 7.43 -4.90
CA ARG A 723 -7.71 7.39 -3.47
C ARG A 723 -9.07 6.72 -3.20
N ARG A 724 -9.82 6.43 -4.27
CA ARG A 724 -11.15 5.82 -4.23
C ARG A 724 -11.09 4.36 -4.68
N THR A 725 -12.04 3.59 -4.20
CA THR A 725 -12.25 2.21 -4.65
C THR A 725 -12.97 2.16 -6.01
N SER A 726 -12.65 1.13 -6.82
CA SER A 726 -13.48 0.71 -7.97
C SER A 726 -14.68 -0.18 -7.54
N ALA A 727 -14.96 -0.23 -6.23
CA ALA A 727 -15.90 -1.13 -5.58
C ALA A 727 -15.57 -2.61 -5.79
N GLY A 728 -16.56 -3.49 -5.61
CA GLY A 728 -16.40 -4.93 -5.67
C GLY A 728 -17.74 -5.68 -5.77
N SER A 729 -17.73 -6.97 -6.10
CA SER A 729 -16.54 -7.77 -6.39
C SER A 729 -16.01 -7.66 -7.82
N SER A 730 -16.72 -7.05 -8.78
CA SER A 730 -16.23 -6.88 -10.17
C SER A 730 -15.45 -5.56 -10.38
N GLY A 731 -14.62 -5.17 -9.40
CA GLY A 731 -13.89 -3.89 -9.40
C GLY A 731 -12.73 -3.83 -10.40
N GLY A 732 -12.15 -4.97 -10.78
CA GLY A 732 -11.16 -5.09 -11.86
C GLY A 732 -11.76 -4.73 -13.22
N GLU A 733 -12.83 -5.42 -13.63
CA GLU A 733 -13.63 -5.10 -14.82
C GLU A 733 -14.06 -3.63 -14.83
N GLY A 734 -14.60 -3.15 -13.70
CA GLY A 734 -15.01 -1.75 -13.56
C GLY A 734 -13.88 -0.78 -13.89
N ALA A 735 -12.69 -0.97 -13.29
CA ALA A 735 -11.54 -0.10 -13.50
C ALA A 735 -10.98 -0.18 -14.93
N LEU A 736 -10.88 -1.38 -15.52
CA LEU A 736 -10.36 -1.58 -16.88
C LEU A 736 -11.27 -0.94 -17.95
N ILE A 737 -12.58 -1.22 -17.88
CA ILE A 737 -13.55 -0.68 -18.82
C ILE A 737 -13.65 0.84 -18.62
N GLY A 738 -13.66 1.32 -17.37
CA GLY A 738 -13.67 2.75 -17.04
C GLY A 738 -12.43 3.51 -17.51
N ALA A 739 -11.25 2.89 -17.51
CA ALA A 739 -10.00 3.46 -18.04
C ALA A 739 -9.88 3.44 -19.59
N GLY A 740 -10.86 2.87 -20.30
CA GLY A 740 -10.80 2.62 -21.75
C GLY A 740 -9.91 1.43 -22.14
N ALA A 741 -9.41 0.66 -21.18
CA ALA A 741 -8.57 -0.53 -21.38
C ALA A 741 -9.36 -1.81 -21.70
N SER A 742 -10.69 -1.72 -21.69
CA SER A 742 -11.60 -2.74 -22.21
C SER A 742 -12.86 -2.06 -22.77
N VAL A 743 -13.48 -2.60 -23.81
CA VAL A 743 -14.76 -2.08 -24.35
C VAL A 743 -15.96 -2.69 -23.63
N CYS A 744 -15.88 -3.98 -23.33
CA CYS A 744 -16.84 -4.70 -22.53
C CYS A 744 -16.22 -5.95 -21.89
N GLY A 745 -16.89 -6.47 -20.86
CA GLY A 745 -16.44 -7.65 -20.15
C GLY A 745 -17.49 -8.27 -19.24
N VAL A 746 -17.09 -9.34 -18.56
CA VAL A 746 -17.99 -10.22 -17.80
C VAL A 746 -17.78 -10.05 -16.30
N GLY A 747 -18.79 -9.51 -15.61
CA GLY A 747 -18.84 -9.45 -14.15
C GLY A 747 -19.80 -10.47 -13.53
N SER A 748 -19.87 -10.48 -12.20
CA SER A 748 -20.88 -11.24 -11.45
C SER A 748 -21.44 -10.44 -10.27
N ASP A 749 -22.73 -10.65 -9.98
CA ASP A 749 -23.52 -9.82 -9.06
C ASP A 749 -24.43 -10.70 -8.16
N LEU A 750 -24.12 -10.73 -6.85
CA LEU A 750 -24.93 -11.35 -5.79
C LEU A 750 -25.64 -10.32 -4.89
N GLY A 751 -25.20 -9.06 -4.92
CA GLY A 751 -25.72 -7.98 -4.07
C GLY A 751 -25.47 -6.56 -4.59
N GLY A 752 -25.12 -6.41 -5.88
CA GLY A 752 -24.65 -5.17 -6.50
C GLY A 752 -23.28 -5.25 -7.16
N SER A 753 -22.65 -6.42 -7.19
CA SER A 753 -21.24 -6.56 -7.60
C SER A 753 -20.96 -6.38 -9.11
N ILE A 754 -21.96 -6.14 -9.95
CA ILE A 754 -21.80 -5.52 -11.28
C ILE A 754 -22.12 -4.02 -11.20
N ARG A 755 -23.27 -3.68 -10.61
CA ARG A 755 -23.85 -2.32 -10.65
C ARG A 755 -23.10 -1.28 -9.83
N ILE A 756 -22.49 -1.64 -8.71
CA ILE A 756 -21.72 -0.72 -7.86
C ILE A 756 -20.34 -0.42 -8.49
N PRO A 757 -19.55 -1.41 -8.96
CA PRO A 757 -18.36 -1.13 -9.78
C PRO A 757 -18.66 -0.31 -11.03
N ALA A 758 -19.77 -0.62 -11.72
CA ALA A 758 -20.18 0.15 -12.89
C ALA A 758 -20.48 1.63 -12.56
N LEU A 759 -21.17 1.90 -11.43
CA LEU A 759 -21.40 3.25 -10.94
C LEU A 759 -20.07 3.95 -10.60
N PHE A 760 -19.21 3.31 -9.81
CA PHE A 760 -17.99 3.95 -9.31
C PHE A 760 -16.97 4.22 -10.43
N CYS A 761 -17.00 3.43 -11.52
CA CYS A 761 -16.12 3.58 -12.67
C CYS A 761 -16.83 4.23 -13.90
N GLY A 762 -18.04 4.75 -13.75
CA GLY A 762 -18.71 5.57 -14.76
C GLY A 762 -19.07 4.83 -16.05
N ILE A 763 -19.35 3.54 -15.96
CA ILE A 763 -19.67 2.65 -17.09
C ILE A 763 -21.07 2.05 -16.92
N PHE A 764 -21.55 1.35 -17.95
CA PHE A 764 -22.76 0.55 -17.86
C PHE A 764 -22.46 -0.82 -17.28
N GLY A 765 -23.40 -1.33 -16.48
CA GLY A 765 -23.31 -2.69 -15.92
C GLY A 765 -24.70 -3.25 -15.70
N HIS A 766 -25.00 -4.37 -16.38
CA HIS A 766 -26.31 -5.01 -16.33
C HIS A 766 -26.26 -6.30 -15.52
N LYS A 767 -27.13 -6.41 -14.52
CA LYS A 767 -27.49 -7.69 -13.88
C LYS A 767 -28.74 -8.23 -14.58
N PRO A 768 -28.67 -9.40 -15.26
CA PRO A 768 -29.84 -10.03 -15.87
C PRO A 768 -30.89 -10.49 -14.85
N SER A 769 -32.05 -10.90 -15.34
CA SER A 769 -33.03 -11.67 -14.56
C SER A 769 -32.45 -13.00 -14.05
N ALA A 770 -32.97 -13.47 -12.91
CA ALA A 770 -32.60 -14.74 -12.29
C ALA A 770 -32.64 -15.93 -13.28
N GLY A 771 -31.64 -16.83 -13.21
CA GLY A 771 -31.56 -18.03 -14.06
C GLY A 771 -31.42 -17.81 -15.57
N ILE A 772 -31.23 -16.58 -16.07
CA ILE A 772 -31.06 -16.29 -17.50
C ILE A 772 -29.65 -16.61 -18.00
N VAL A 773 -28.63 -15.98 -17.40
CA VAL A 773 -27.22 -16.26 -17.73
C VAL A 773 -26.70 -17.35 -16.80
N SER A 774 -26.14 -18.42 -17.37
CA SER A 774 -25.64 -19.55 -16.59
C SER A 774 -24.45 -19.18 -15.71
N ILE A 775 -24.51 -19.58 -14.44
CA ILE A 775 -23.42 -19.39 -13.46
C ILE A 775 -22.35 -20.51 -13.49
N LYS A 776 -22.46 -21.51 -14.38
CA LYS A 776 -21.45 -22.60 -14.46
C LYS A 776 -20.10 -22.03 -14.93
N GLY A 777 -19.05 -22.27 -14.15
CA GLY A 777 -17.72 -21.68 -14.32
C GLY A 777 -17.45 -20.47 -13.41
N HIS A 778 -18.43 -20.04 -12.62
CA HIS A 778 -18.20 -19.06 -11.55
C HIS A 778 -17.54 -19.68 -10.32
N MET A 779 -16.73 -18.90 -9.60
CA MET A 779 -16.29 -19.20 -8.24
C MET A 779 -16.58 -17.99 -7.31
N PRO A 780 -16.96 -18.17 -6.03
CA PRO A 780 -17.27 -19.44 -5.38
C PRO A 780 -18.47 -20.19 -5.99
N VAL A 781 -18.46 -21.51 -5.82
CA VAL A 781 -19.55 -22.42 -6.21
C VAL A 781 -20.34 -22.78 -4.95
N CYS A 782 -21.63 -22.53 -4.95
CA CYS A 782 -22.57 -23.06 -3.95
C CYS A 782 -23.34 -24.23 -4.58
N THR A 783 -23.62 -25.28 -3.80
CA THR A 783 -24.36 -26.48 -4.24
C THR A 783 -25.82 -26.50 -3.77
N ASP A 784 -26.41 -25.33 -3.55
CA ASP A 784 -27.86 -25.17 -3.43
C ASP A 784 -28.44 -24.86 -4.81
N ASP A 785 -29.46 -25.62 -5.23
CA ASP A 785 -30.09 -25.52 -6.56
C ASP A 785 -30.68 -24.13 -6.85
N HIS A 786 -30.88 -23.29 -5.82
CA HIS A 786 -31.44 -21.94 -5.95
C HIS A 786 -30.37 -20.83 -6.05
N PHE A 787 -29.07 -21.16 -6.09
CA PHE A 787 -28.02 -20.13 -6.06
C PHE A 787 -28.04 -19.19 -7.30
N ASP A 788 -28.48 -19.70 -8.45
CA ASP A 788 -28.66 -18.94 -9.71
C ASP A 788 -29.85 -17.96 -9.68
N GLN A 789 -30.69 -18.03 -8.64
CA GLN A 789 -31.77 -17.08 -8.39
C GLN A 789 -31.27 -15.79 -7.75
N TYR A 790 -30.09 -15.82 -7.13
CA TYR A 790 -29.49 -14.69 -6.40
C TYR A 790 -28.22 -14.15 -7.07
N LEU A 791 -27.33 -15.07 -7.49
CA LEU A 791 -26.13 -14.76 -8.27
C LEU A 791 -26.50 -14.65 -9.75
N SER A 792 -26.05 -13.60 -10.42
CA SER A 792 -26.12 -13.51 -11.88
C SER A 792 -24.77 -13.09 -12.45
N LEU A 793 -24.34 -13.73 -13.55
CA LEU A 793 -23.29 -13.19 -14.42
C LEU A 793 -23.92 -12.19 -15.38
N GLY A 794 -23.19 -11.17 -15.80
CA GLY A 794 -23.76 -10.13 -16.66
C GLY A 794 -22.71 -9.20 -17.30
N PRO A 795 -23.10 -8.50 -18.38
CA PRO A 795 -22.18 -7.66 -19.14
C PRO A 795 -21.95 -6.31 -18.46
N MET A 796 -20.70 -5.84 -18.57
CA MET A 796 -20.24 -4.49 -18.26
C MET A 796 -19.63 -3.90 -19.52
N CYS A 797 -19.88 -2.62 -19.83
CA CYS A 797 -19.39 -2.00 -21.07
C CYS A 797 -19.37 -0.46 -21.00
N ARG A 798 -18.63 0.18 -21.92
CA ARG A 798 -18.59 1.64 -22.04
C ARG A 798 -19.86 2.25 -22.68
N TYR A 799 -20.58 1.49 -23.51
CA TYR A 799 -21.72 2.01 -24.28
C TYR A 799 -22.99 1.16 -24.11
N ALA A 800 -24.13 1.79 -23.84
CA ALA A 800 -25.41 1.10 -23.62
C ALA A 800 -25.89 0.31 -24.84
N LYS A 801 -25.49 0.73 -26.05
CA LYS A 801 -25.79 0.01 -27.30
C LYS A 801 -25.15 -1.38 -27.42
N ASP A 802 -24.11 -1.68 -26.64
CA ASP A 802 -23.46 -3.00 -26.66
C ASP A 802 -24.14 -4.02 -25.72
N LEU A 803 -24.89 -3.55 -24.71
CA LEU A 803 -25.54 -4.41 -23.72
C LEU A 803 -26.49 -5.47 -24.31
N PRO A 804 -27.35 -5.17 -25.32
CA PRO A 804 -28.32 -6.16 -25.81
C PRO A 804 -27.63 -7.37 -26.43
N LEU A 805 -26.66 -7.15 -27.32
CA LEU A 805 -25.94 -8.24 -27.98
C LEU A 805 -25.11 -9.07 -26.99
N LEU A 806 -24.46 -8.42 -26.03
CA LEU A 806 -23.73 -9.13 -24.98
C LEU A 806 -24.66 -10.00 -24.13
N LEU A 807 -25.83 -9.48 -23.74
CA LEU A 807 -26.83 -10.24 -23.01
C LEU A 807 -27.42 -11.39 -23.85
N GLU A 808 -27.70 -11.15 -25.13
CA GLU A 808 -28.22 -12.13 -26.09
C GLU A 808 -27.31 -13.36 -26.14
N ILE A 809 -26.00 -13.14 -26.34
CA ILE A 809 -24.98 -14.19 -26.41
C ILE A 809 -24.80 -14.88 -25.05
N MET A 810 -24.66 -14.12 -23.95
CA MET A 810 -24.45 -14.69 -22.61
C MET A 810 -25.65 -15.52 -22.11
N SER A 811 -26.86 -15.22 -22.58
CA SER A 811 -28.09 -15.98 -22.24
C SER A 811 -28.16 -17.34 -22.93
N GLY A 812 -27.54 -17.50 -24.10
CA GLY A 812 -27.62 -18.72 -24.90
C GLY A 812 -29.08 -19.16 -25.12
N PRO A 813 -29.46 -20.43 -24.87
CA PRO A 813 -30.84 -20.91 -25.03
C PRO A 813 -31.91 -20.11 -24.27
N ASN A 814 -31.55 -19.47 -23.14
CA ASN A 814 -32.49 -18.67 -22.33
C ASN A 814 -32.88 -17.33 -22.99
N VAL A 815 -32.20 -16.90 -24.06
CA VAL A 815 -32.47 -15.62 -24.75
C VAL A 815 -33.94 -15.48 -25.19
N THR A 816 -34.57 -16.61 -25.52
CA THR A 816 -35.99 -16.73 -25.91
C THR A 816 -36.96 -16.20 -24.85
N LYS A 817 -36.54 -16.12 -23.58
CA LYS A 817 -37.34 -15.60 -22.46
C LYS A 817 -37.38 -14.06 -22.41
N LEU A 818 -36.43 -13.38 -23.05
CA LEU A 818 -36.14 -11.95 -22.84
C LEU A 818 -36.80 -10.98 -23.84
N GLY A 819 -37.23 -11.47 -25.00
CA GLY A 819 -37.80 -10.62 -26.05
C GLY A 819 -36.87 -9.50 -26.56
N LEU A 820 -35.54 -9.71 -26.57
CA LEU A 820 -34.56 -8.66 -26.88
C LEU A 820 -34.73 -8.01 -28.27
N GLY A 821 -35.27 -8.75 -29.24
CA GLY A 821 -35.58 -8.26 -30.59
C GLY A 821 -36.91 -7.52 -30.73
N GLU A 822 -37.72 -7.42 -29.66
CA GLU A 822 -38.98 -6.66 -29.70
C GLU A 822 -38.73 -5.15 -29.65
N PRO A 823 -39.26 -4.34 -30.59
CA PRO A 823 -39.02 -2.90 -30.63
C PRO A 823 -39.72 -2.18 -29.46
N ILE A 824 -38.92 -1.49 -28.63
CA ILE A 824 -39.41 -0.73 -27.47
C ILE A 824 -39.56 0.74 -27.82
N ASN A 825 -40.77 1.27 -27.71
CA ASN A 825 -41.01 2.71 -27.68
C ASN A 825 -40.87 3.21 -26.23
N VAL A 826 -39.72 3.81 -25.92
CA VAL A 826 -39.39 4.29 -24.55
C VAL A 826 -40.38 5.36 -24.06
N ASP A 827 -40.92 6.19 -24.96
CA ASP A 827 -41.84 7.28 -24.62
C ASP A 827 -43.22 6.78 -24.16
N LYS A 828 -43.54 5.50 -24.42
CA LYS A 828 -44.76 4.82 -23.95
C LYS A 828 -44.58 4.04 -22.63
N LEU A 829 -43.36 3.97 -22.08
CA LEU A 829 -43.11 3.24 -20.84
C LEU A 829 -43.65 3.98 -19.60
N LYS A 830 -43.89 3.22 -18.53
CA LYS A 830 -44.24 3.77 -17.21
C LYS A 830 -42.98 3.90 -16.36
N ILE A 831 -42.54 5.13 -16.12
CA ILE A 831 -41.33 5.43 -15.35
C ILE A 831 -41.70 5.63 -13.87
N TYR A 832 -41.47 4.60 -13.07
CA TYR A 832 -41.69 4.64 -11.64
C TYR A 832 -40.44 5.08 -10.88
N TYR A 833 -40.62 5.68 -9.72
CA TYR A 833 -39.51 6.10 -8.85
C TYR A 833 -39.94 6.15 -7.39
N PRO A 834 -39.03 6.06 -6.41
CA PRO A 834 -39.41 6.09 -5.00
C PRO A 834 -39.96 7.46 -4.59
N GLN A 835 -41.21 7.50 -4.10
CA GLN A 835 -41.86 8.70 -3.56
C GLN A 835 -41.06 9.32 -2.41
N LYS A 836 -40.47 8.45 -1.58
CA LYS A 836 -39.48 8.77 -0.58
C LYS A 836 -38.43 7.67 -0.54
N LEU A 837 -37.22 8.02 -0.13
CA LEU A 837 -36.12 7.09 0.15
C LEU A 837 -35.92 6.93 1.66
N ASP A 838 -37.04 6.90 2.40
CA ASP A 838 -37.13 6.77 3.86
C ASP A 838 -36.90 5.29 4.27
N LEU A 839 -35.72 4.76 3.93
CA LEU A 839 -35.29 3.40 4.28
C LEU A 839 -35.14 3.25 5.81
N THR A 840 -35.16 2.01 6.32
CA THR A 840 -35.10 1.75 7.77
C THR A 840 -33.89 2.37 8.47
N VAL A 841 -34.02 2.53 9.79
CA VAL A 841 -33.00 3.13 10.66
C VAL A 841 -31.63 2.49 10.39
N ASN A 842 -30.61 3.33 10.22
CA ASN A 842 -29.23 3.02 9.81
C ASN A 842 -28.92 3.00 8.30
N ALA A 843 -29.85 3.41 7.44
CA ALA A 843 -29.53 3.73 6.04
C ALA A 843 -28.46 4.84 5.90
N VAL A 844 -27.61 4.74 4.87
CA VAL A 844 -26.66 5.80 4.47
C VAL A 844 -27.42 6.94 3.78
N PRO A 845 -27.27 8.21 4.20
CA PRO A 845 -27.90 9.34 3.53
C PRO A 845 -27.43 9.48 2.08
N ILE A 846 -28.37 9.65 1.15
CA ILE A 846 -28.06 9.77 -0.28
C ILE A 846 -27.41 11.12 -0.56
N ALA A 847 -26.25 11.11 -1.23
CA ALA A 847 -25.55 12.30 -1.67
C ALA A 847 -26.44 13.21 -2.53
N PRO A 848 -26.32 14.56 -2.43
CA PRO A 848 -27.11 15.48 -3.26
C PRO A 848 -27.03 15.20 -4.76
N GLU A 849 -25.85 14.81 -5.24
CA GLU A 849 -25.55 14.62 -6.66
C GLU A 849 -26.17 13.33 -7.22
N ILE A 850 -26.28 12.28 -6.39
CA ILE A 850 -27.00 11.05 -6.72
C ILE A 850 -28.52 11.32 -6.76
N ARG A 851 -29.04 12.15 -5.85
CA ARG A 851 -30.43 12.62 -5.89
C ARG A 851 -30.69 13.48 -7.14
N GLU A 852 -29.75 14.32 -7.53
CA GLU A 852 -29.89 15.18 -8.71
C GLU A 852 -29.77 14.41 -10.03
N SER A 853 -28.97 13.34 -10.06
CA SER A 853 -28.92 12.39 -11.18
C SER A 853 -30.29 11.74 -11.42
N LEU A 854 -30.94 11.25 -10.35
CA LEU A 854 -32.29 10.68 -10.43
C LEU A 854 -33.33 11.72 -10.86
N ARG A 855 -33.29 12.93 -10.30
CA ARG A 855 -34.17 14.05 -10.70
C ARG A 855 -33.99 14.45 -12.17
N SER A 856 -32.76 14.46 -12.65
CA SER A 856 -32.44 14.83 -14.04
C SER A 856 -33.01 13.81 -15.02
N ALA A 857 -32.84 12.51 -14.75
CA ALA A 857 -33.45 11.43 -15.53
C ALA A 857 -34.99 11.51 -15.51
N LEU A 858 -35.60 11.76 -14.34
CA LEU A 858 -37.06 11.90 -14.23
C LEU A 858 -37.57 13.13 -14.98
N LYS A 859 -36.92 14.29 -14.83
CA LYS A 859 -37.26 15.53 -15.54
C LYS A 859 -37.12 15.36 -17.06
N TYR A 860 -36.12 14.60 -17.52
CA TYR A 860 -35.97 14.26 -18.94
C TYR A 860 -37.19 13.52 -19.47
N PHE A 861 -37.62 12.43 -18.82
CA PHE A 861 -38.83 11.67 -19.23
C PHE A 861 -40.12 12.51 -19.10
N GLN A 862 -40.26 13.31 -18.05
CA GLN A 862 -41.39 14.23 -17.89
C GLN A 862 -41.45 15.28 -19.02
N ASN A 863 -40.31 15.83 -19.44
CA ASN A 863 -40.24 16.77 -20.56
C ASN A 863 -40.58 16.11 -21.91
N LYS A 864 -40.38 14.79 -22.07
CA LYS A 864 -40.83 14.04 -23.25
C LYS A 864 -42.32 13.65 -23.20
N GLY A 865 -43.02 13.90 -22.09
CA GLY A 865 -44.40 13.49 -21.88
C GLY A 865 -44.57 12.00 -21.52
N THR A 866 -43.48 11.29 -21.21
CA THR A 866 -43.51 9.90 -20.75
C THR A 866 -44.20 9.82 -19.38
N TYR A 867 -44.99 8.76 -19.14
CA TYR A 867 -45.70 8.59 -17.87
C TYR A 867 -44.73 8.43 -16.70
N THR A 868 -44.85 9.26 -15.65
CA THR A 868 -44.05 9.11 -14.43
C THR A 868 -44.90 9.08 -13.17
N GLU A 869 -44.70 8.09 -12.28
CA GLU A 869 -45.46 7.95 -11.03
C GLU A 869 -44.54 7.64 -9.82
N PRO A 870 -44.68 8.38 -8.70
CA PRO A 870 -43.97 8.07 -7.46
C PRO A 870 -44.59 6.87 -6.73
N LEU A 871 -43.81 5.84 -6.45
CA LEU A 871 -44.21 4.63 -5.72
C LEU A 871 -43.61 4.53 -4.32
N ASN A 872 -44.30 3.81 -3.43
CA ASN A 872 -43.79 3.44 -2.12
C ASN A 872 -44.21 1.99 -1.80
N PHE A 873 -43.38 1.02 -2.18
CA PHE A 873 -43.67 -0.40 -2.00
C PHE A 873 -43.64 -0.79 -0.51
N ARG A 874 -44.61 -1.59 -0.07
CA ARG A 874 -45.00 -1.72 1.35
C ARG A 874 -43.86 -2.12 2.29
N TYR A 875 -42.95 -2.98 1.84
CA TYR A 875 -41.84 -3.51 2.63
C TYR A 875 -40.45 -3.08 2.12
N PHE A 876 -40.37 -2.04 1.27
CA PHE A 876 -39.09 -1.56 0.74
C PHE A 876 -38.15 -1.03 1.83
N CYS A 877 -38.72 -0.52 2.92
CA CYS A 877 -37.93 -0.09 4.08
C CYS A 877 -37.23 -1.28 4.76
N ASP A 878 -37.82 -2.49 4.74
CA ASP A 878 -37.27 -3.74 5.29
C ASP A 878 -36.32 -4.48 4.33
N SER A 879 -35.95 -3.88 3.19
CA SER A 879 -35.14 -4.52 2.13
C SER A 879 -33.87 -5.21 2.62
N MET A 880 -33.19 -4.65 3.63
CA MET A 880 -31.98 -5.25 4.18
C MET A 880 -32.29 -6.59 4.88
N GLN A 881 -33.31 -6.61 5.72
CA GLN A 881 -33.75 -7.77 6.49
C GLN A 881 -34.32 -8.85 5.58
N ILE A 882 -35.11 -8.48 4.57
CA ILE A 882 -35.62 -9.40 3.54
C ILE A 882 -34.44 -10.07 2.83
N ALA A 883 -33.58 -9.29 2.16
CA ALA A 883 -32.54 -9.83 1.29
C ALA A 883 -31.45 -10.60 2.06
N SER A 884 -31.07 -10.17 3.27
CA SER A 884 -30.16 -10.96 4.11
C SER A 884 -30.79 -12.26 4.60
N THR A 885 -32.10 -12.26 4.89
CA THR A 885 -32.80 -13.49 5.28
C THR A 885 -32.87 -14.47 4.11
N SER A 886 -33.17 -13.99 2.89
CA SER A 886 -33.18 -14.84 1.69
C SER A 886 -31.81 -15.47 1.43
N LEU A 887 -30.73 -14.70 1.45
CA LEU A 887 -29.36 -15.25 1.29
C LEU A 887 -28.98 -16.24 2.40
N GLN A 888 -29.48 -16.08 3.63
CA GLN A 888 -29.28 -17.03 4.73
C GLN A 888 -30.06 -18.36 4.56
N THR A 889 -30.97 -18.48 3.58
CA THR A 889 -31.64 -19.77 3.29
C THR A 889 -30.79 -20.72 2.44
N LEU A 890 -29.76 -20.21 1.74
CA LEU A 890 -28.86 -21.01 0.92
C LEU A 890 -28.09 -22.03 1.78
N LYS A 891 -28.20 -23.29 1.40
CA LYS A 891 -27.42 -24.40 1.98
C LYS A 891 -26.03 -24.44 1.34
N ASN A 892 -25.10 -25.16 1.96
CA ASN A 892 -23.81 -25.48 1.36
C ASN A 892 -23.00 -24.28 0.81
N VAL A 893 -23.21 -23.07 1.35
CA VAL A 893 -22.39 -21.90 1.02
C VAL A 893 -20.95 -22.18 1.45
N PRO A 894 -19.97 -22.15 0.53
CA PRO A 894 -18.61 -22.55 0.86
C PRO A 894 -17.93 -21.55 1.79
N SER A 895 -17.12 -22.07 2.72
CA SER A 895 -16.26 -21.27 3.58
C SER A 895 -14.99 -20.85 2.84
N VAL A 896 -14.61 -19.58 2.97
CA VAL A 896 -13.29 -19.08 2.55
C VAL A 896 -12.15 -19.64 3.40
N PHE A 897 -12.44 -19.96 4.68
CA PHE A 897 -11.51 -20.64 5.59
C PHE A 897 -11.55 -22.16 5.39
N ALA A 898 -10.39 -22.80 5.43
CA ALA A 898 -10.28 -24.27 5.35
C ALA A 898 -10.82 -25.02 6.59
N SER A 899 -11.10 -24.33 7.70
CA SER A 899 -11.82 -24.89 8.86
C SER A 899 -13.30 -24.51 8.79
N GLN A 900 -14.19 -25.44 9.16
CA GLN A 900 -15.62 -25.16 9.35
C GLN A 900 -15.89 -24.28 10.59
N GLN A 901 -14.93 -24.19 11.52
CA GLN A 901 -14.95 -23.26 12.66
C GLN A 901 -13.58 -22.56 12.76
N PRO A 902 -13.37 -21.45 12.03
CA PRO A 902 -12.16 -20.63 12.16
C PRO A 902 -12.18 -19.84 13.48
N ASN A 903 -11.03 -19.73 14.14
CA ASN A 903 -10.90 -18.80 15.27
C ASN A 903 -10.75 -17.37 14.73
N LEU A 904 -11.88 -16.68 14.55
CA LEU A 904 -11.93 -15.36 13.93
C LEU A 904 -11.15 -14.29 14.72
N LEU A 905 -11.07 -14.40 16.05
CA LEU A 905 -10.23 -13.49 16.86
C LEU A 905 -8.74 -13.71 16.56
N TRP A 906 -8.31 -14.96 16.41
CA TRP A 906 -6.93 -15.29 16.05
C TRP A 906 -6.60 -14.86 14.62
N GLU A 907 -7.52 -15.01 13.66
CA GLU A 907 -7.33 -14.51 12.30
C GLU A 907 -7.29 -12.96 12.24
N LEU A 908 -8.06 -12.26 13.07
CA LEU A 908 -7.94 -10.79 13.21
C LEU A 908 -6.58 -10.38 13.79
N VAL A 909 -6.05 -11.11 14.79
CA VAL A 909 -4.68 -10.89 15.29
C VAL A 909 -3.65 -11.14 14.19
N LYS A 910 -3.77 -12.25 13.44
CA LYS A 910 -2.90 -12.52 12.29
C LYS A 910 -2.97 -11.44 11.21
N VAL A 911 -4.13 -10.81 10.96
CA VAL A 911 -4.22 -9.67 10.02
C VAL A 911 -3.40 -8.48 10.51
N ILE A 912 -3.46 -8.16 11.81
CA ILE A 912 -2.65 -7.08 12.40
C ILE A 912 -1.15 -7.41 12.25
N LEU A 913 -0.77 -8.67 12.48
CA LEU A 913 0.59 -9.18 12.29
C LEU A 913 0.98 -9.42 10.81
N ARG A 914 0.11 -9.13 9.83
CA ARG A 914 0.29 -9.44 8.39
C ARG A 914 0.60 -10.91 8.07
N GLN A 915 0.22 -11.82 8.97
CA GLN A 915 0.38 -13.28 8.89
C GLN A 915 -0.93 -14.02 8.52
N SER A 916 -2.07 -13.33 8.36
CA SER A 916 -3.28 -13.98 7.84
C SER A 916 -3.24 -13.99 6.33
N GLU A 917 -3.60 -15.15 5.76
CA GLU A 917 -3.82 -15.32 4.32
C GLU A 917 -5.06 -14.55 3.85
N HIS A 918 -5.98 -14.23 4.76
CA HIS A 918 -7.26 -13.59 4.50
C HIS A 918 -7.22 -12.07 4.74
N THR A 919 -8.03 -11.30 4.01
CA THR A 919 -8.14 -9.85 4.28
C THR A 919 -9.07 -9.55 5.47
N PHE A 920 -8.87 -8.41 6.13
CA PHE A 920 -9.80 -7.90 7.15
C PHE A 920 -11.25 -7.83 6.63
N ALA A 921 -11.44 -7.41 5.38
CA ALA A 921 -12.76 -7.31 4.76
C ALA A 921 -13.42 -8.69 4.64
N THR A 922 -12.66 -9.70 4.22
CA THR A 922 -13.10 -11.09 4.12
C THR A 922 -13.53 -11.64 5.47
N ILE A 923 -12.71 -11.44 6.52
CA ILE A 923 -12.99 -11.92 7.89
C ILE A 923 -14.24 -11.21 8.45
N PHE A 924 -14.38 -9.90 8.22
CA PHE A 924 -15.53 -9.11 8.65
C PHE A 924 -16.82 -9.53 7.93
N MET A 925 -16.79 -9.70 6.61
CA MET A 925 -17.94 -10.16 5.83
C MET A 925 -18.30 -11.62 6.15
N TYR A 926 -17.31 -12.48 6.43
CA TYR A 926 -17.57 -13.82 6.95
C TYR A 926 -18.28 -13.76 8.30
N LEU A 927 -17.80 -12.95 9.26
CA LEU A 927 -18.45 -12.79 10.57
C LEU A 927 -19.92 -12.36 10.44
N LEU A 928 -20.22 -11.41 9.54
CA LEU A 928 -21.60 -11.00 9.22
C LEU A 928 -22.43 -12.12 8.59
N SER A 929 -21.85 -12.97 7.74
CA SER A 929 -22.53 -14.11 7.10
C SER A 929 -22.74 -15.30 8.05
N ALA A 930 -21.80 -15.52 8.97
CA ALA A 930 -21.78 -16.64 9.90
C ALA A 930 -22.75 -16.44 11.09
N SER A 931 -23.23 -15.21 11.33
CA SER A 931 -24.12 -14.88 12.44
C SER A 931 -25.57 -15.33 12.21
N LYS A 932 -25.79 -16.65 12.10
CA LYS A 932 -27.11 -17.32 12.00
C LYS A 932 -28.04 -17.05 13.20
N ALA A 933 -27.57 -16.34 14.22
CA ALA A 933 -28.29 -16.04 15.46
C ALA A 933 -29.11 -14.72 15.42
N THR A 934 -29.01 -13.89 14.37
CA THR A 934 -29.65 -12.56 14.36
C THR A 934 -31.17 -12.58 14.14
N VAL A 935 -31.70 -13.63 13.49
CA VAL A 935 -33.11 -13.73 13.10
C VAL A 935 -33.70 -15.04 13.67
N ASN A 936 -34.59 -14.92 14.65
CA ASN A 936 -35.32 -16.09 15.17
C ASN A 936 -36.28 -16.69 14.12
N GLU A 937 -36.66 -17.96 14.29
CA GLU A 937 -37.50 -18.72 13.34
C GLU A 937 -38.76 -17.96 12.90
N LYS A 938 -39.48 -17.36 13.86
CA LYS A 938 -40.71 -16.58 13.62
C LYS A 938 -40.45 -15.34 12.76
N ASN A 939 -39.32 -14.67 12.95
CA ASN A 939 -38.91 -13.54 12.12
C ASN A 939 -38.39 -13.99 10.75
N ARG A 940 -37.75 -15.17 10.64
CA ARG A 940 -37.30 -15.71 9.35
C ARG A 940 -38.47 -15.94 8.40
N THR A 941 -39.50 -16.66 8.86
CA THR A 941 -40.73 -16.89 8.08
C THR A 941 -41.44 -15.57 7.73
N ARG A 942 -41.42 -14.58 8.63
CA ARG A 942 -41.96 -13.24 8.37
C ARG A 942 -41.22 -12.52 7.23
N TYR A 943 -39.88 -12.45 7.28
CA TYR A 943 -39.12 -11.70 6.27
C TYR A 943 -39.12 -12.38 4.90
N LEU A 944 -39.13 -13.71 4.84
CA LEU A 944 -39.32 -14.45 3.57
C LEU A 944 -40.67 -14.10 2.94
N ARG A 945 -41.77 -14.20 3.70
CA ARG A 945 -43.11 -13.85 3.22
C ARG A 945 -43.22 -12.37 2.81
N MET A 946 -42.57 -11.45 3.52
CA MET A 946 -42.48 -10.03 3.12
C MET A 946 -41.70 -9.86 1.81
N GLY A 947 -40.70 -10.69 1.54
CA GLY A 947 -40.01 -10.76 0.24
C GLY A 947 -40.91 -11.26 -0.88
N ASP A 948 -41.70 -12.31 -0.64
CA ASP A 948 -42.66 -12.84 -1.62
C ASP A 948 -43.78 -11.82 -1.93
N GLU A 949 -44.37 -11.21 -0.89
CA GLU A 949 -45.35 -10.13 -1.02
C GLU A 949 -44.77 -8.95 -1.82
N LEU A 950 -43.53 -8.53 -1.52
CA LEU A 950 -42.84 -7.44 -2.24
C LEU A 950 -42.49 -7.82 -3.69
N LYS A 951 -42.12 -9.07 -3.96
CA LYS A 951 -41.83 -9.59 -5.31
C LYS A 951 -43.08 -9.54 -6.18
N GLN A 952 -44.23 -9.90 -5.64
CA GLN A 952 -45.53 -9.81 -6.32
C GLN A 952 -45.93 -8.34 -6.54
N GLU A 953 -45.79 -7.47 -5.54
CA GLU A 953 -46.07 -6.02 -5.63
C GLU A 953 -45.26 -5.36 -6.77
N PHE A 954 -43.95 -5.61 -6.81
CA PHE A 954 -43.06 -5.17 -7.89
C PHE A 954 -43.43 -5.76 -9.25
N THR A 955 -43.66 -7.08 -9.34
CA THR A 955 -43.99 -7.75 -10.62
C THR A 955 -45.28 -7.18 -11.22
N ASN A 956 -46.32 -7.02 -10.41
CA ASN A 956 -47.63 -6.55 -10.86
C ASN A 956 -47.62 -5.07 -11.25
N LYS A 957 -46.80 -4.24 -10.60
CA LYS A 957 -46.72 -2.80 -10.89
C LYS A 957 -45.83 -2.47 -12.09
N LEU A 958 -44.73 -3.21 -12.29
CA LEU A 958 -43.84 -3.03 -13.45
C LEU A 958 -44.37 -3.71 -14.71
N GLY A 959 -44.94 -4.91 -14.61
CA GLY A 959 -45.50 -5.64 -15.75
C GLY A 959 -44.51 -5.81 -16.90
N THR A 960 -44.96 -5.52 -18.12
CA THR A 960 -44.17 -5.61 -19.37
C THR A 960 -43.89 -4.25 -20.03
N ASP A 961 -44.30 -3.14 -19.41
CA ASP A 961 -44.16 -1.77 -19.93
C ASP A 961 -43.65 -0.74 -18.89
N GLY A 962 -43.30 -1.18 -17.68
CA GLY A 962 -42.85 -0.33 -16.58
C GLY A 962 -41.42 -0.59 -16.13
N VAL A 963 -40.74 0.49 -15.71
CA VAL A 963 -39.40 0.44 -15.08
C VAL A 963 -39.37 1.27 -13.80
N PHE A 964 -38.52 0.89 -12.85
CA PHE A 964 -38.28 1.63 -11.61
C PHE A 964 -36.88 2.25 -11.62
N LEU A 965 -36.80 3.57 -11.46
CA LEU A 965 -35.56 4.34 -11.38
C LEU A 965 -35.19 4.57 -9.92
N MET A 966 -33.99 4.11 -9.51
CA MET A 966 -33.48 4.29 -8.15
C MET A 966 -31.94 4.36 -8.13
N PRO A 967 -31.31 4.89 -7.07
CA PRO A 967 -29.85 4.85 -6.95
C PRO A 967 -29.30 3.41 -6.98
N SER A 968 -28.13 3.21 -7.59
CA SER A 968 -27.35 1.96 -7.46
C SER A 968 -26.55 1.93 -6.16
N PHE A 969 -26.12 3.09 -5.68
CA PHE A 969 -25.50 3.28 -4.38
C PHE A 969 -25.82 4.70 -3.88
N PRO A 970 -25.95 4.96 -2.56
CA PRO A 970 -26.29 6.28 -2.05
C PRO A 970 -25.18 7.35 -2.20
N LYS A 971 -24.01 7.02 -2.72
CA LYS A 971 -22.85 7.93 -2.89
C LYS A 971 -22.12 7.67 -4.22
N PRO A 972 -21.35 8.65 -4.74
CA PRO A 972 -20.27 8.40 -5.71
C PRO A 972 -19.14 7.59 -5.06
N ALA A 973 -18.08 7.30 -5.82
CA ALA A 973 -16.98 6.42 -5.40
C ALA A 973 -16.41 6.76 -4.00
N LEU A 974 -16.43 5.77 -3.11
CA LEU A 974 -15.95 5.88 -1.72
C LEU A 974 -14.42 5.93 -1.65
N ARG A 975 -13.88 6.56 -0.60
CA ARG A 975 -12.47 6.41 -0.26
C ARG A 975 -12.18 4.98 0.23
N HIS A 976 -10.93 4.53 0.07
CA HIS A 976 -10.52 3.23 0.59
C HIS A 976 -10.80 3.08 2.09
N TYR A 977 -11.30 1.91 2.47
CA TYR A 977 -11.80 1.56 3.81
C TYR A 977 -13.03 2.35 4.31
N GLU A 978 -13.48 3.41 3.63
CA GLU A 978 -14.70 4.15 4.01
C GLU A 978 -15.94 3.23 3.93
N SER A 979 -15.87 2.21 3.06
CA SER A 979 -16.87 1.17 2.81
C SER A 979 -17.43 0.50 4.06
N PHE A 980 -16.62 0.29 5.12
CA PHE A 980 -17.06 -0.37 6.36
C PHE A 980 -18.16 0.40 7.12
N GLY A 981 -18.22 1.73 7.00
CA GLY A 981 -19.31 2.54 7.57
C GLY A 981 -20.48 2.80 6.60
N HIS A 982 -20.40 2.32 5.35
CA HIS A 982 -21.44 2.44 4.34
C HIS A 982 -21.99 1.09 3.86
N VAL A 983 -21.78 0.01 4.64
CA VAL A 983 -22.22 -1.36 4.36
C VAL A 983 -23.72 -1.43 4.02
N THR A 984 -24.58 -0.70 4.72
CA THR A 984 -26.03 -0.66 4.41
C THR A 984 -26.36 -0.07 3.03
N GLY A 985 -25.41 0.61 2.37
CA GLY A 985 -25.56 1.15 1.03
C GLY A 985 -25.78 0.13 -0.08
N PHE A 986 -25.40 -1.15 0.10
CA PHE A 986 -25.73 -2.20 -0.89
C PHE A 986 -27.20 -2.64 -0.86
N MET A 987 -28.02 -2.19 0.12
CA MET A 987 -29.43 -2.61 0.18
C MET A 987 -30.22 -2.22 -1.07
N TYR A 988 -29.80 -1.14 -1.74
CA TYR A 988 -30.33 -0.64 -3.02
C TYR A 988 -30.19 -1.67 -4.15
N THR A 989 -29.09 -2.42 -4.17
CA THR A 989 -28.82 -3.42 -5.21
C THR A 989 -29.19 -4.82 -4.78
N MET A 990 -28.95 -5.18 -3.52
CA MET A 990 -29.12 -6.52 -2.97
C MET A 990 -30.59 -6.95 -2.86
N ILE A 991 -31.54 -6.03 -2.66
CA ILE A 991 -32.96 -6.38 -2.74
C ILE A 991 -33.34 -6.86 -4.14
N ILE A 992 -32.78 -6.25 -5.19
CA ILE A 992 -33.04 -6.62 -6.57
C ILE A 992 -32.48 -8.02 -6.91
N ASN A 993 -31.37 -8.44 -6.27
CA ASN A 993 -30.92 -9.83 -6.29
C ASN A 993 -31.91 -10.76 -5.60
N ALA A 994 -32.35 -10.44 -4.37
CA ALA A 994 -33.26 -11.28 -3.60
C ALA A 994 -34.66 -11.44 -4.24
N LEU A 995 -35.13 -10.44 -5.00
CA LEU A 995 -36.35 -10.54 -5.80
C LEU A 995 -36.11 -11.29 -7.13
N GLY A 996 -34.87 -11.40 -7.61
CA GLY A 996 -34.47 -12.04 -8.88
C GLY A 996 -34.62 -11.16 -10.11
N PHE A 997 -34.73 -9.84 -9.95
CA PHE A 997 -35.12 -8.88 -10.98
C PHE A 997 -33.94 -8.38 -11.83
N PRO A 998 -34.15 -7.97 -13.10
CA PRO A 998 -33.11 -7.40 -13.95
C PRO A 998 -32.85 -5.93 -13.60
N ALA A 999 -31.59 -5.49 -13.67
CA ALA A 999 -31.23 -4.09 -13.44
C ALA A 999 -29.96 -3.63 -14.18
N THR A 1000 -30.04 -2.46 -14.84
CA THR A 1000 -28.91 -1.80 -15.51
C THR A 1000 -28.48 -0.56 -14.73
N GLN A 1001 -27.23 -0.50 -14.28
CA GLN A 1001 -26.60 0.75 -13.85
C GLN A 1001 -26.29 1.63 -15.08
N VAL A 1002 -26.68 2.90 -15.00
CA VAL A 1002 -26.52 3.92 -16.03
C VAL A 1002 -25.71 5.11 -15.47
N PRO A 1003 -24.54 5.45 -16.04
CA PRO A 1003 -23.82 6.68 -15.73
C PRO A 1003 -24.56 7.89 -16.34
N LEU A 1004 -24.68 8.97 -15.56
CA LEU A 1004 -25.42 10.19 -15.92
C LEU A 1004 -24.54 11.46 -15.80
N GLY A 1005 -23.23 11.30 -15.90
CA GLY A 1005 -22.24 12.36 -15.76
C GLY A 1005 -21.43 12.28 -14.46
N PHE A 1006 -20.99 13.44 -13.97
CA PHE A 1006 -19.95 13.56 -12.94
C PHE A 1006 -20.33 14.54 -11.83
N ASN A 1007 -19.83 14.29 -10.61
CA ASN A 1007 -19.93 15.23 -9.49
C ASN A 1007 -18.86 16.34 -9.59
N ARG A 1008 -18.89 17.29 -8.64
CA ARG A 1008 -17.92 18.41 -8.56
C ARG A 1008 -16.46 17.98 -8.32
N ASP A 1009 -16.23 16.76 -7.83
CA ASP A 1009 -14.89 16.19 -7.60
C ASP A 1009 -14.35 15.45 -8.84
N GLY A 1010 -15.11 15.40 -9.95
CA GLY A 1010 -14.76 14.62 -11.14
C GLY A 1010 -15.06 13.12 -11.02
N LEU A 1011 -15.87 12.70 -10.04
CA LEU A 1011 -16.28 11.29 -9.86
C LEU A 1011 -17.60 10.99 -10.58
N PRO A 1012 -17.75 9.80 -11.21
CA PRO A 1012 -19.00 9.42 -11.84
C PRO A 1012 -20.21 9.37 -10.89
N VAL A 1013 -21.39 9.67 -11.43
CA VAL A 1013 -22.70 9.54 -10.78
C VAL A 1013 -23.72 8.88 -11.71
N GLY A 1014 -24.79 8.30 -11.16
CA GLY A 1014 -25.74 7.53 -11.93
C GLY A 1014 -26.82 6.81 -11.09
N ILE A 1015 -27.67 6.05 -11.78
CA ILE A 1015 -28.83 5.34 -11.22
C ILE A 1015 -28.96 3.95 -11.86
N GLN A 1016 -29.65 3.02 -11.20
CA GLN A 1016 -30.11 1.78 -11.83
C GLN A 1016 -31.54 1.93 -12.36
N VAL A 1017 -31.76 1.38 -13.55
CA VAL A 1017 -33.07 1.05 -14.11
C VAL A 1017 -33.38 -0.39 -13.74
N VAL A 1018 -34.52 -0.64 -13.12
CA VAL A 1018 -35.04 -1.98 -12.79
C VAL A 1018 -36.31 -2.24 -13.60
N ALA A 1019 -36.51 -3.45 -14.12
CA ALA A 1019 -37.74 -3.85 -14.82
C ALA A 1019 -38.38 -5.09 -14.16
N GLY A 1020 -39.55 -5.52 -14.65
CA GLY A 1020 -40.14 -6.80 -14.25
C GLY A 1020 -39.28 -8.01 -14.66
N PRO A 1021 -39.54 -9.22 -14.12
CA PRO A 1021 -38.81 -10.44 -14.48
C PRO A 1021 -38.83 -10.71 -15.99
N ASN A 1022 -37.67 -11.04 -16.55
CA ASN A 1022 -37.39 -11.25 -17.96
C ASN A 1022 -37.67 -10.04 -18.88
N GLN A 1023 -37.93 -8.85 -18.33
CA GLN A 1023 -38.09 -7.60 -19.08
C GLN A 1023 -36.79 -6.80 -19.16
N ASP A 1024 -35.65 -7.50 -19.12
CA ASP A 1024 -34.27 -6.98 -19.20
C ASP A 1024 -34.12 -5.96 -20.35
N ARG A 1025 -34.74 -6.25 -21.50
CA ARG A 1025 -34.87 -5.38 -22.68
C ARG A 1025 -35.28 -3.93 -22.34
N LEU A 1026 -36.16 -3.71 -21.37
CA LEU A 1026 -36.62 -2.38 -20.96
C LEU A 1026 -35.50 -1.61 -20.25
N CYS A 1027 -34.76 -2.28 -19.37
CA CYS A 1027 -33.58 -1.70 -18.72
C CYS A 1027 -32.50 -1.31 -19.73
N LEU A 1028 -32.36 -2.07 -20.83
CA LEU A 1028 -31.39 -1.77 -21.89
C LEU A 1028 -31.84 -0.60 -22.78
N ALA A 1029 -33.11 -0.58 -23.19
CA ALA A 1029 -33.67 0.52 -24.00
C ALA A 1029 -33.64 1.86 -23.25
N VAL A 1030 -33.98 1.87 -21.96
CA VAL A 1030 -33.92 3.07 -21.10
C VAL A 1030 -32.47 3.49 -20.85
N ALA A 1031 -31.52 2.55 -20.73
CA ALA A 1031 -30.10 2.87 -20.63
C ALA A 1031 -29.56 3.54 -21.90
N GLN A 1032 -29.97 3.08 -23.09
CA GLN A 1032 -29.62 3.74 -24.36
C GLN A 1032 -30.27 5.12 -24.53
N GLU A 1033 -31.49 5.31 -24.05
CA GLU A 1033 -32.14 6.63 -24.10
C GLU A 1033 -31.47 7.64 -23.15
N LEU A 1034 -31.12 7.20 -21.95
CA LEU A 1034 -30.35 8.02 -21.00
C LEU A 1034 -28.90 8.27 -21.46
N GLU A 1035 -28.28 7.33 -22.18
CA GLU A 1035 -26.97 7.54 -22.83
C GLU A 1035 -27.02 8.70 -23.83
N LYS A 1036 -28.02 8.74 -24.72
CA LYS A 1036 -28.22 9.87 -25.67
C LYS A 1036 -28.44 11.21 -24.95
N ALA A 1037 -29.11 11.18 -23.79
CA ALA A 1037 -29.50 12.38 -23.05
C ALA A 1037 -28.38 12.95 -22.15
N PHE A 1038 -27.52 12.09 -21.60
CA PHE A 1038 -26.53 12.46 -20.57
C PHE A 1038 -25.08 12.12 -20.94
N GLY A 1039 -24.83 11.49 -22.10
CA GLY A 1039 -23.50 11.26 -22.66
C GLY A 1039 -22.78 9.98 -22.22
N GLY A 1040 -23.33 9.22 -21.27
CA GLY A 1040 -22.80 7.91 -20.85
C GLY A 1040 -21.40 7.97 -20.21
N TRP A 1041 -20.53 7.03 -20.60
CA TRP A 1041 -19.14 6.97 -20.15
C TRP A 1041 -18.29 8.10 -20.76
N GLN A 1042 -17.31 8.60 -20.01
CA GLN A 1042 -16.28 9.51 -20.50
C GLN A 1042 -14.91 9.07 -19.97
N SER A 1043 -13.86 9.22 -20.78
CA SER A 1043 -12.49 8.93 -20.33
C SER A 1043 -12.14 9.73 -19.06
N PRO A 1044 -11.46 9.09 -18.08
CA PRO A 1044 -10.72 9.81 -17.04
C PRO A 1044 -9.75 10.83 -17.62
N LYS A 1045 -9.33 11.78 -16.78
CA LYS A 1045 -8.48 12.93 -17.09
C LYS A 1045 -7.35 13.05 -16.08
#